data_AF-A0A812WPD1-F1
#
_entry.id   AF-A0A812WPD1-F1
#
_cell.length_a   1.000
_cell.length_b   1.000
_cell.length_c   1.000
_cell.angle_alpha   90.00
_cell.angle_beta   90.00
_cell.angle_gamma   90.00
#
_symmetry.space_group_name_H-M   'P 1'
#
loop_
_entity.id
_entity.type
_entity.pdbx_description
1 polymer ?
#
loop_
_entity_poly.entity_id
_entity_poly.type
_entity_poly.pdbx_seq_one_letter_code
_entity_poly.pdbx_strand_id
1 'polypeptide(L)'
;MFESAFSGGGNSRHQPAKDSEDEEDKPVRAAKPNKRARQSGAGGAGDSSRGEGGSRANPGESAPGLAGLAGLAGLGFSQINLQKSSKKKCNESRELERSEALVLQAQQLLVSLGEPLVTRIPYARAETMKDKIQSRLSDELTGLYMESVRTNGPTSRAATVWDNLKTEFRNMERAADFLEALQDSEASPATLSQRARALEEVGVKLPQNISGVICRRAAEELMQAGDYDSVCKFLDVNCKKEFPQGICSIMPATDPSNPESAGQEIPAEVREFQCTCLVACMTQIFMTTSVPASVNDPEKVEVQKKEMLADKIKEIAAFLKVWQASSLQAELSQAKCLIVEDINKVSNLVNTVLQPSELDSATCEQLETAKSSLIKTKTGPFYAAVAMSPVGVEICSEVSHLIQQSRSDTLLALDIEAAFQIAQGLKTFDGDGLLKLKETGDWDVVISGSGKIMEMMTKFLNFKEKASKQLQARSQEGVQFINGKVDELYKALVSVIRIKYEKTFGDSFLPKMQAWAKGVLGDDGPVLYELLSQMSGFHPLAKVPIVKLLGKHSAEGLEQEMAIVKTYVTGLKDAFQKITKVLAGEINEDIISQPLIADFFVKLHDTASRKQLSSTAPFVDTALSDLARGMQVCLGKWLSHISSTFANFAGKLLKPEISEEMVHDALREEVLGVVEINAEDSAEAKQELDWFFVFNRYYKYMGVSRVAFCVDGENIEVHAAFLCVVGALLRIAKFVMVCANKVKESNEAKVYQDMLIQTLVATKDSPVAWKTKASMLLGCQPIFGKFAPVSKHFDEMLVAAVAITGEMNGVRAFYQILQKIMTGLSGQMIANIATDMGSLISGIRDFHKELLQAKDVEAIFKSDPLDKQAIQNLASDMNVQKLVLSGSRADRILSESAAFLNDLQLLTVNEWISEVSINLIGATSSDIKVFHAVGGTMAQDKQSGTATMATVRYINGSITLAQALTRNLQPGETRLGLVSRCQTILEKKGIFAESALSKKASALKGNK
;
A
#
# COMPACT_ATOMS: atom_id res chain seq x y z
N MET A 1 18.22 72.54 20.96
CA MET A 1 19.09 72.57 19.76
C MET A 1 19.17 71.14 19.25
N PHE A 2 18.53 70.75 18.15
CA PHE A 2 17.59 71.46 17.29
C PHE A 2 16.28 70.65 17.11
N GLU A 3 15.34 71.22 16.37
CA GLU A 3 13.99 70.74 16.01
C GLU A 3 13.95 69.42 15.21
N SER A 4 12.83 68.69 15.03
CA SER A 4 11.49 68.73 15.68
C SER A 4 10.64 67.50 15.30
N ALA A 5 9.63 67.20 16.14
CA ALA A 5 8.29 66.65 15.87
C ALA A 5 7.95 65.96 14.52
N PHE A 6 7.18 64.85 14.59
CA PHE A 6 5.72 64.94 14.39
C PHE A 6 4.96 63.80 15.08
N SER A 7 3.66 63.98 15.30
CA SER A 7 2.79 63.10 16.11
C SER A 7 1.39 62.94 15.51
N GLY A 8 0.82 61.74 15.61
CA GLY A 8 -0.60 61.46 15.32
C GLY A 8 -0.81 59.96 15.03
N GLY A 9 -1.82 59.26 15.57
CA GLY A 9 -2.90 59.68 16.46
C GLY A 9 -4.27 59.60 15.78
N GLY A 10 -4.92 58.44 15.86
CA GLY A 10 -6.26 58.18 15.32
C GLY A 10 -6.83 56.92 15.95
N ASN A 11 -8.15 56.88 16.21
CA ASN A 11 -8.75 55.88 17.10
C ASN A 11 -10.16 55.45 16.67
N SER A 12 -10.46 54.17 16.90
CA SER A 12 -11.78 53.54 17.07
C SER A 12 -12.72 53.25 15.87
N ARG A 13 -13.21 52.00 15.91
CA ARG A 13 -14.61 51.53 15.78
C ARG A 13 -15.25 51.13 14.42
N HIS A 14 -15.99 50.02 14.56
CA HIS A 14 -17.12 49.47 13.79
C HIS A 14 -16.90 48.55 12.56
N GLN A 15 -17.62 47.42 12.65
CA GLN A 15 -18.02 46.40 11.65
C GLN A 15 -19.17 46.97 10.75
N PRO A 16 -19.70 46.26 9.71
CA PRO A 16 -19.56 44.84 9.35
C PRO A 16 -19.26 44.54 7.86
N ALA A 17 -19.36 43.26 7.48
CA ALA A 17 -19.00 42.70 6.18
C ALA A 17 -20.05 42.84 5.06
N LYS A 18 -19.62 42.66 3.81
CA LYS A 18 -20.41 42.11 2.69
C LYS A 18 -19.56 41.67 1.49
N ASP A 19 -20.13 40.84 0.64
CA ASP A 19 -19.50 40.14 -0.49
C ASP A 19 -19.69 40.84 -1.85
N SER A 20 -18.69 40.72 -2.74
CA SER A 20 -18.69 40.76 -4.23
C SER A 20 -17.22 40.59 -4.66
N GLU A 21 -16.81 39.62 -5.49
CA GLU A 21 -17.15 39.32 -6.91
C GLU A 21 -16.59 40.32 -7.93
N ASP A 22 -15.69 39.77 -8.76
CA ASP A 22 -15.33 40.05 -10.16
C ASP A 22 -14.43 41.24 -10.62
N GLU A 23 -13.46 40.82 -11.47
CA GLU A 23 -12.82 41.47 -12.64
C GLU A 23 -12.17 42.87 -12.54
N GLU A 24 -11.18 43.25 -13.36
CA GLU A 24 -10.08 42.53 -14.05
C GLU A 24 -8.97 43.58 -14.31
N ASP A 25 -7.68 43.21 -14.33
CA ASP A 25 -6.79 43.65 -15.42
C ASP A 25 -5.48 42.85 -15.52
N LYS A 26 -4.90 42.79 -16.73
CA LYS A 26 -3.58 42.19 -17.04
C LYS A 26 -2.89 43.03 -18.13
N PRO A 27 -1.55 43.02 -18.20
CA PRO A 27 -0.96 42.51 -19.47
C PRO A 27 0.30 41.63 -19.28
N VAL A 28 0.38 40.40 -19.85
CA VAL A 28 1.00 40.05 -21.17
C VAL A 28 2.56 39.95 -21.10
N ARG A 29 3.34 39.05 -21.75
CA ARG A 29 3.28 38.07 -22.88
C ARG A 29 3.90 36.72 -22.39
N ALA A 30 3.51 35.48 -22.74
CA ALA A 30 3.18 34.81 -24.02
C ALA A 30 4.40 34.30 -24.84
N ALA A 31 4.41 33.11 -25.50
CA ALA A 31 3.51 31.94 -25.47
C ALA A 31 3.99 30.74 -26.37
N LYS A 32 3.39 29.55 -26.15
CA LYS A 32 2.93 28.54 -27.18
C LYS A 32 3.98 27.67 -27.94
N PRO A 33 3.58 26.58 -28.68
CA PRO A 33 2.30 25.81 -28.64
C PRO A 33 2.36 24.25 -28.80
N ASN A 34 1.31 23.57 -28.32
CA ASN A 34 0.60 22.41 -28.93
C ASN A 34 1.29 21.04 -29.17
N LYS A 35 0.56 19.90 -29.37
CA LYS A 35 -0.77 19.40 -28.90
C LYS A 35 -1.01 17.98 -29.47
N ARG A 36 -1.45 17.00 -28.66
CA ARG A 36 -2.26 15.84 -29.13
C ARG A 36 -3.05 15.22 -27.98
N ALA A 37 -4.11 14.48 -28.29
CA ALA A 37 -5.13 14.05 -27.34
C ALA A 37 -5.46 12.55 -27.43
N ARG A 38 -6.12 12.02 -26.39
CA ARG A 38 -6.73 10.68 -26.37
C ARG A 38 -7.88 10.58 -27.39
N GLN A 39 -8.22 9.35 -27.78
CA GLN A 39 -9.50 9.00 -28.39
C GLN A 39 -9.99 7.64 -27.88
N SER A 40 -11.30 7.41 -27.92
CA SER A 40 -11.93 6.21 -27.36
C SER A 40 -13.33 5.96 -27.95
N GLY A 41 -13.58 4.73 -28.41
CA GLY A 41 -14.91 4.10 -28.37
C GLY A 41 -15.80 4.15 -29.63
N ALA A 42 -16.45 2.99 -29.84
CA ALA A 42 -17.76 2.77 -30.48
C ALA A 42 -17.95 2.91 -32.02
N GLY A 43 -18.08 1.74 -32.67
CA GLY A 43 -19.37 1.33 -33.25
C GLY A 43 -19.56 1.43 -34.78
N GLY A 44 -20.01 0.32 -35.40
CA GLY A 44 -20.52 0.28 -36.77
C GLY A 44 -20.19 -1.03 -37.51
N ALA A 45 -21.19 -1.65 -38.15
CA ALA A 45 -21.03 -2.83 -39.01
C ALA A 45 -21.15 -2.45 -40.50
N GLY A 46 -20.51 -3.19 -41.40
CA GLY A 46 -20.57 -2.96 -42.85
C GLY A 46 -19.90 -4.09 -43.64
N ASP A 47 -20.59 -4.56 -44.70
CA ASP A 47 -20.34 -5.83 -45.39
C ASP A 47 -19.40 -5.70 -46.62
N SER A 48 -18.86 -6.85 -47.05
CA SER A 48 -18.36 -7.26 -48.38
C SER A 48 -17.68 -6.27 -49.37
N SER A 49 -16.37 -6.51 -49.53
CA SER A 49 -15.70 -6.91 -50.80
C SER A 49 -15.22 -5.87 -51.84
N ARG A 50 -14.12 -6.26 -52.52
CA ARG A 50 -13.65 -5.90 -53.89
C ARG A 50 -13.44 -4.43 -54.28
N GLY A 51 -12.30 -4.17 -54.94
CA GLY A 51 -12.19 -3.12 -55.97
C GLY A 51 -10.84 -2.41 -56.06
N GLU A 52 -10.07 -2.70 -57.11
CA GLU A 52 -8.84 -1.96 -57.46
C GLU A 52 -9.15 -0.62 -58.16
N GLY A 53 -8.17 0.29 -58.20
CA GLY A 53 -7.80 0.87 -59.51
C GLY A 53 -7.96 2.38 -59.80
N GLY A 54 -7.14 3.22 -59.17
CA GLY A 54 -6.07 3.94 -59.90
C GLY A 54 -6.33 5.22 -60.73
N SER A 55 -5.19 5.81 -61.15
CA SER A 55 -4.98 6.86 -62.17
C SER A 55 -5.39 8.32 -61.89
N ARG A 56 -4.77 9.37 -62.49
CA ARG A 56 -3.39 9.58 -63.05
C ARG A 56 -3.26 11.05 -63.54
N ALA A 57 -2.20 11.79 -63.19
CA ALA A 57 -1.80 13.03 -63.88
C ALA A 57 -0.33 13.44 -63.62
N ASN A 58 0.24 14.24 -64.52
CA ASN A 58 1.60 14.82 -64.54
C ASN A 58 1.50 16.38 -64.51
N PRO A 59 2.57 17.22 -64.56
CA PRO A 59 3.95 16.94 -65.01
C PRO A 59 5.15 17.51 -64.20
N GLY A 60 6.34 16.90 -64.43
CA GLY A 60 7.67 17.52 -64.32
C GLY A 60 8.62 16.95 -63.25
N GLU A 61 9.95 17.12 -63.32
CA GLU A 61 10.82 17.56 -64.43
C GLU A 61 12.30 17.14 -64.18
N SER A 62 13.22 17.55 -65.07
CA SER A 62 14.66 17.26 -65.19
C SER A 62 15.55 17.82 -64.07
N ALA A 63 16.79 17.33 -63.78
CA ALA A 63 17.60 16.12 -64.07
C ALA A 63 18.98 16.28 -63.34
N PRO A 64 19.99 15.36 -63.36
CA PRO A 64 20.06 13.92 -63.74
C PRO A 64 20.27 13.02 -62.47
N GLY A 65 20.46 11.69 -62.46
CA GLY A 65 20.68 10.61 -63.45
C GLY A 65 21.87 9.74 -63.00
N LEU A 66 21.93 8.40 -63.04
CA LEU A 66 21.11 7.32 -63.64
C LEU A 66 20.39 6.49 -62.52
N ALA A 67 19.48 5.50 -62.67
CA ALA A 67 19.06 4.53 -63.70
C ALA A 67 19.97 3.28 -63.90
N GLY A 68 19.50 2.03 -64.03
CA GLY A 68 18.18 1.38 -63.81
C GLY A 68 18.33 0.06 -63.04
N LEU A 69 17.41 -0.92 -63.02
CA LEU A 69 16.27 -1.21 -63.89
C LEU A 69 15.20 -2.04 -63.14
N ALA A 70 13.92 -1.96 -63.52
CA ALA A 70 12.83 -2.81 -63.02
C ALA A 70 12.99 -4.29 -63.50
N GLY A 71 12.36 -5.32 -62.92
CA GLY A 71 11.14 -5.35 -62.11
C GLY A 71 9.96 -5.86 -62.97
N LEU A 72 9.83 -7.18 -63.13
CA LEU A 72 8.89 -7.78 -64.09
C LEU A 72 8.53 -9.25 -63.74
N ALA A 73 7.44 -9.47 -62.99
CA ALA A 73 6.71 -10.75 -62.90
C ALA A 73 5.36 -10.54 -62.18
N GLY A 74 4.22 -10.90 -62.80
CA GLY A 74 2.92 -10.71 -62.16
C GLY A 74 1.71 -10.70 -63.10
N LEU A 75 1.54 -11.73 -63.95
CA LEU A 75 0.30 -11.94 -64.71
C LEU A 75 -0.21 -13.37 -64.51
N GLY A 76 -1.49 -13.49 -64.16
CA GLY A 76 -2.17 -14.76 -63.86
C GLY A 76 -2.52 -15.58 -65.11
N PHE A 77 -2.93 -16.83 -64.90
CA PHE A 77 -3.12 -17.81 -65.98
C PHE A 77 -4.44 -18.59 -65.87
N SER A 78 -5.53 -18.02 -66.40
CA SER A 78 -6.82 -18.65 -66.72
C SER A 78 -7.73 -17.57 -67.35
N GLN A 79 -8.70 -17.86 -68.23
CA GLN A 79 -9.18 -19.12 -68.80
C GLN A 79 -9.74 -18.82 -70.20
N ILE A 80 -9.32 -19.54 -71.27
CA ILE A 80 -10.12 -19.67 -72.51
C ILE A 80 -10.06 -21.13 -72.94
N ASN A 81 -11.22 -21.67 -73.29
CA ASN A 81 -11.42 -23.06 -73.66
C ASN A 81 -11.87 -23.13 -75.13
N LEU A 82 -11.06 -23.71 -76.03
CA LEU A 82 -11.57 -24.35 -77.25
C LEU A 82 -10.54 -25.27 -77.94
N GLN A 83 -11.07 -26.35 -78.51
CA GLN A 83 -10.51 -27.27 -79.51
C GLN A 83 -9.27 -28.12 -79.16
N LYS A 84 -9.34 -29.39 -79.58
CA LYS A 84 -8.47 -30.50 -79.16
C LYS A 84 -7.32 -30.73 -80.15
N SER A 85 -6.11 -30.97 -79.62
CA SER A 85 -5.13 -32.01 -80.00
C SER A 85 -3.66 -31.53 -79.96
N SER A 86 -2.72 -32.49 -79.95
CA SER A 86 -1.24 -32.39 -80.02
C SER A 86 -0.42 -31.65 -78.94
N LYS A 87 -1.00 -30.82 -78.05
CA LYS A 87 -0.21 -29.90 -77.19
C LYS A 87 0.64 -30.47 -76.03
N LYS A 88 0.62 -31.77 -75.71
CA LYS A 88 1.20 -32.27 -74.43
C LYS A 88 2.75 -32.16 -74.33
N LYS A 89 3.50 -32.44 -75.40
CA LYS A 89 4.99 -32.39 -75.38
C LYS A 89 5.60 -30.98 -75.25
N CYS A 90 4.83 -29.92 -75.51
CA CYS A 90 5.40 -28.55 -75.54
C CYS A 90 5.64 -27.95 -74.13
N ASN A 91 4.90 -28.39 -73.11
CA ASN A 91 5.09 -27.89 -71.75
C ASN A 91 6.28 -28.57 -71.05
N GLU A 92 6.55 -29.83 -71.38
CA GLU A 92 7.57 -30.68 -70.76
C GLU A 92 8.98 -30.06 -70.85
N SER A 93 9.44 -29.70 -72.06
CA SER A 93 10.75 -29.04 -72.25
C SER A 93 10.85 -27.72 -71.50
N ARG A 94 9.76 -26.95 -71.44
CA ARG A 94 9.74 -25.62 -70.82
C ARG A 94 9.87 -25.67 -69.31
N GLU A 95 9.30 -26.68 -68.64
CA GLU A 95 9.50 -26.87 -67.19
C GLU A 95 10.87 -27.49 -66.85
N LEU A 96 11.45 -28.29 -67.77
CA LEU A 96 12.84 -28.74 -67.65
C LEU A 96 13.83 -27.57 -67.76
N GLU A 97 13.69 -26.71 -68.76
CA GLU A 97 14.52 -25.49 -68.95
C GLU A 97 14.44 -24.55 -67.74
N ARG A 98 13.24 -24.39 -67.15
CA ARG A 98 13.02 -23.61 -65.92
C ARG A 98 13.74 -24.21 -64.70
N SER A 99 13.84 -25.54 -64.65
CA SER A 99 14.52 -26.24 -63.55
C SER A 99 16.04 -26.27 -63.72
N GLU A 100 16.55 -26.39 -64.94
CA GLU A 100 17.97 -26.21 -65.25
C GLU A 100 18.46 -24.80 -64.90
N ALA A 101 17.70 -23.78 -65.30
CA ALA A 101 18.02 -22.39 -64.95
C ALA A 101 18.05 -22.15 -63.43
N LEU A 102 17.27 -22.90 -62.66
CA LEU A 102 17.24 -22.83 -61.20
C LEU A 102 18.42 -23.56 -60.55
N VAL A 103 18.78 -24.75 -61.06
CA VAL A 103 20.01 -25.49 -60.67
C VAL A 103 21.24 -24.61 -60.88
N LEU A 104 21.35 -23.94 -62.03
CA LEU A 104 22.48 -23.03 -62.32
C LEU A 104 22.52 -21.82 -61.37
N GLN A 105 21.36 -21.27 -60.97
CA GLN A 105 21.30 -20.19 -59.98
C GLN A 105 21.69 -20.65 -58.57
N ALA A 106 21.40 -21.90 -58.19
CA ALA A 106 21.83 -22.49 -56.93
C ALA A 106 23.36 -22.71 -56.92
N GLN A 107 23.92 -23.26 -58.00
CA GLN A 107 25.37 -23.44 -58.16
C GLN A 107 26.13 -22.12 -58.16
N GLN A 108 25.59 -21.07 -58.81
CA GLN A 108 26.14 -19.71 -58.72
C GLN A 108 26.13 -19.17 -57.27
N LEU A 109 25.08 -19.47 -56.49
CA LEU A 109 25.04 -19.07 -55.08
C LEU A 109 26.08 -19.82 -54.25
N LEU A 110 26.31 -21.12 -54.48
CA LEU A 110 27.37 -21.89 -53.82
C LEU A 110 28.76 -21.32 -54.12
N VAL A 111 29.03 -20.92 -55.36
CA VAL A 111 30.30 -20.26 -55.73
C VAL A 111 30.47 -18.94 -54.97
N SER A 112 29.42 -18.12 -54.86
CA SER A 112 29.48 -16.86 -54.11
C SER A 112 29.72 -17.06 -52.60
N LEU A 113 29.41 -18.21 -52.01
CA LEU A 113 29.74 -18.51 -50.60
C LEU A 113 31.26 -18.70 -50.39
N GLY A 114 32.02 -18.98 -51.44
CA GLY A 114 33.48 -19.03 -51.41
C GLY A 114 34.17 -17.67 -51.59
N GLU A 115 33.42 -16.61 -51.89
CA GLU A 115 33.96 -15.26 -52.06
C GLU A 115 34.12 -14.56 -50.69
N PRO A 116 35.15 -13.70 -50.48
CA PRO A 116 35.36 -12.98 -49.22
C PRO A 116 34.16 -12.14 -48.72
N LEU A 117 33.21 -11.82 -49.60
CA LEU A 117 31.98 -11.09 -49.30
C LEU A 117 30.81 -11.99 -48.84
N VAL A 118 31.05 -13.27 -48.55
CA VAL A 118 30.05 -14.24 -48.05
C VAL A 118 29.19 -13.72 -46.90
N THR A 119 29.75 -12.92 -45.99
CA THR A 119 29.03 -12.28 -44.87
C THR A 119 27.94 -11.29 -45.30
N ARG A 120 27.92 -10.88 -46.58
CA ARG A 120 26.89 -10.00 -47.19
C ARG A 120 25.80 -10.76 -47.94
N ILE A 121 25.86 -12.10 -48.01
CA ILE A 121 24.85 -12.92 -48.70
C ILE A 121 23.75 -13.26 -47.69
N PRO A 122 22.55 -12.66 -47.74
CA PRO A 122 21.55 -12.84 -46.69
C PRO A 122 20.98 -14.26 -46.69
N TYR A 123 20.77 -14.84 -45.50
CA TYR A 123 20.15 -16.16 -45.28
C TYR A 123 18.92 -16.39 -46.17
N ALA A 124 18.00 -15.43 -46.19
CA ALA A 124 16.77 -15.50 -46.97
C ALA A 124 16.98 -15.71 -48.50
N ARG A 125 18.17 -15.42 -49.05
CA ARG A 125 18.51 -15.70 -50.46
C ARG A 125 18.77 -17.20 -50.69
N ALA A 126 19.40 -17.89 -49.73
CA ALA A 126 19.59 -19.34 -49.79
C ALA A 126 18.28 -20.08 -49.48
N GLU A 127 17.54 -19.65 -48.46
CA GLU A 127 16.20 -20.17 -48.14
C GLU A 127 15.24 -20.04 -49.33
N THR A 128 15.11 -18.85 -49.92
CA THR A 128 14.29 -18.63 -51.13
C THR A 128 14.75 -19.50 -52.31
N MET A 129 16.03 -19.89 -52.39
CA MET A 129 16.51 -20.80 -53.43
C MET A 129 16.15 -22.26 -53.13
N LYS A 130 16.34 -22.70 -51.88
CA LYS A 130 15.91 -24.01 -51.36
C LYS A 130 14.42 -24.25 -51.65
N ASP A 131 13.57 -23.30 -51.30
CA ASP A 131 12.11 -23.38 -51.46
C ASP A 131 11.69 -23.42 -52.94
N LYS A 132 12.36 -22.64 -53.80
CA LYS A 132 12.14 -22.71 -55.25
C LYS A 132 12.49 -24.09 -55.80
N ILE A 133 13.61 -24.69 -55.36
CA ILE A 133 14.00 -26.04 -55.79
C ILE A 133 13.00 -27.08 -55.26
N GLN A 134 12.57 -26.94 -54.00
CA GLN A 134 11.55 -27.80 -53.41
C GLN A 134 10.22 -27.76 -54.18
N SER A 135 9.80 -26.56 -54.62
CA SER A 135 8.61 -26.41 -55.48
C SER A 135 8.74 -27.17 -56.81
N ARG A 136 9.97 -27.32 -57.33
CA ARG A 136 10.29 -28.11 -58.53
C ARG A 136 10.39 -29.62 -58.28
N LEU A 137 10.52 -30.05 -57.02
CA LEU A 137 10.50 -31.44 -56.61
C LEU A 137 9.10 -31.94 -56.17
N SER A 138 8.09 -31.07 -56.20
CA SER A 138 6.68 -31.40 -55.91
C SER A 138 6.14 -32.57 -56.75
N ASP A 139 5.15 -33.30 -56.21
CA ASP A 139 4.64 -34.54 -56.79
C ASP A 139 4.19 -34.43 -58.26
N GLU A 140 3.59 -33.30 -58.66
CA GLU A 140 3.15 -33.06 -60.04
C GLU A 140 4.33 -32.95 -61.01
N LEU A 141 5.38 -32.21 -60.64
CA LEU A 141 6.57 -32.04 -61.46
C LEU A 141 7.50 -33.26 -61.40
N THR A 142 7.66 -33.89 -60.24
CA THR A 142 8.34 -35.18 -60.09
C THR A 142 7.64 -36.27 -60.91
N GLY A 143 6.31 -36.29 -60.96
CA GLY A 143 5.53 -37.18 -61.84
C GLY A 143 5.78 -36.91 -63.33
N LEU A 144 5.86 -35.64 -63.74
CA LEU A 144 6.22 -35.24 -65.10
C LEU A 144 7.64 -35.69 -65.47
N TYR A 145 8.63 -35.48 -64.60
CA TYR A 145 10.00 -35.94 -64.84
C TYR A 145 10.07 -37.46 -64.89
N MET A 146 9.44 -38.17 -63.96
CA MET A 146 9.46 -39.64 -63.92
C MET A 146 8.80 -40.28 -65.15
N GLU A 147 7.73 -39.71 -65.69
CA GLU A 147 7.12 -40.21 -66.93
C GLU A 147 7.98 -39.86 -68.18
N SER A 148 8.68 -38.72 -68.18
CA SER A 148 9.69 -38.40 -69.19
C SER A 148 10.89 -39.35 -69.13
N VAL A 149 11.36 -39.71 -67.93
CA VAL A 149 12.42 -40.71 -67.70
C VAL A 149 11.97 -42.11 -68.09
N ARG A 150 10.71 -42.48 -67.82
CA ARG A 150 10.12 -43.75 -68.25
C ARG A 150 10.03 -43.88 -69.78
N THR A 151 9.72 -42.78 -70.48
CA THR A 151 9.55 -42.80 -71.94
C THR A 151 10.84 -42.57 -72.72
N ASN A 152 11.80 -41.81 -72.19
CA ASN A 152 13.06 -41.46 -72.86
C ASN A 152 14.30 -42.16 -72.26
N GLY A 153 14.15 -42.92 -71.17
CA GLY A 153 15.21 -43.70 -70.52
C GLY A 153 15.91 -42.98 -69.35
N PRO A 154 16.69 -43.72 -68.54
CA PRO A 154 17.38 -43.20 -67.35
C PRO A 154 18.53 -42.22 -67.66
N THR A 155 19.01 -42.17 -68.91
CA THR A 155 20.00 -41.21 -69.40
C THR A 155 19.39 -39.98 -70.06
N SER A 156 18.07 -39.80 -69.97
CA SER A 156 17.37 -38.64 -70.52
C SER A 156 17.63 -37.37 -69.73
N ARG A 157 17.53 -36.21 -70.40
CA ARG A 157 17.64 -34.86 -69.81
C ARG A 157 16.82 -34.73 -68.51
N ALA A 158 15.61 -35.29 -68.48
CA ALA A 158 14.72 -35.26 -67.31
C ALA A 158 15.31 -35.94 -66.06
N ALA A 159 16.06 -37.05 -66.21
CA ALA A 159 16.73 -37.70 -65.10
C ALA A 159 17.83 -36.80 -64.53
N THR A 160 18.73 -36.29 -65.39
CA THR A 160 19.81 -35.40 -65.00
C THR A 160 19.30 -34.14 -64.30
N VAL A 161 18.22 -33.52 -64.82
CA VAL A 161 17.61 -32.34 -64.19
C VAL A 161 17.00 -32.67 -62.83
N TRP A 162 16.32 -33.80 -62.69
CA TRP A 162 15.67 -34.21 -61.43
C TRP A 162 16.69 -34.59 -60.34
N ASP A 163 17.78 -35.28 -60.69
CA ASP A 163 18.84 -35.61 -59.74
C ASP A 163 19.73 -34.41 -59.41
N ASN A 164 19.96 -33.49 -60.36
CA ASN A 164 20.57 -32.19 -60.05
C ASN A 164 19.70 -31.36 -59.11
N LEU A 165 18.36 -31.29 -59.31
CA LEU A 165 17.45 -30.61 -58.38
C LEU A 165 17.54 -31.18 -56.96
N LYS A 166 17.58 -32.51 -56.78
CA LYS A 166 17.75 -33.15 -55.46
C LYS A 166 19.10 -32.82 -54.82
N THR A 167 20.14 -32.73 -55.64
CA THR A 167 21.51 -32.44 -55.19
C THR A 167 21.61 -30.99 -54.74
N GLU A 168 21.19 -30.05 -55.58
CA GLU A 168 21.19 -28.63 -55.22
C GLU A 168 20.20 -28.28 -54.11
N PHE A 169 19.09 -29.03 -53.93
CA PHE A 169 18.22 -28.88 -52.76
C PHE A 169 19.00 -29.09 -51.46
N ARG A 170 19.77 -30.19 -51.36
CA ARG A 170 20.60 -30.50 -50.18
C ARG A 170 21.77 -29.53 -50.02
N ASN A 171 22.34 -29.03 -51.12
CA ASN A 171 23.38 -28.01 -51.07
C ASN A 171 22.83 -26.66 -50.59
N MET A 172 21.63 -26.27 -51.03
CA MET A 172 20.94 -25.05 -50.57
C MET A 172 20.45 -25.15 -49.13
N GLU A 173 20.06 -26.34 -48.67
CA GLU A 173 19.78 -26.64 -47.26
C GLU A 173 21.05 -26.41 -46.40
N ARG A 174 22.18 -27.05 -46.75
CA ARG A 174 23.48 -26.81 -46.08
C ARG A 174 23.94 -25.35 -46.13
N ALA A 175 23.70 -24.65 -47.24
CA ALA A 175 24.04 -23.25 -47.42
C ALA A 175 23.15 -22.30 -46.59
N ALA A 176 21.86 -22.60 -46.46
CA ALA A 176 20.95 -21.85 -45.57
C ALA A 176 21.38 -22.03 -44.11
N ASP A 177 21.54 -23.27 -43.65
CA ASP A 177 21.99 -23.62 -42.30
C ASP A 177 23.33 -22.94 -41.91
N PHE A 178 24.25 -22.77 -42.87
CA PHE A 178 25.50 -22.04 -42.67
C PHE A 178 25.31 -20.52 -42.60
N LEU A 179 24.55 -19.93 -43.53
CA LEU A 179 24.28 -18.48 -43.51
C LEU A 179 23.46 -18.06 -42.28
N GLU A 180 22.59 -18.93 -41.77
CA GLU A 180 21.85 -18.76 -40.52
C GLU A 180 22.83 -18.64 -39.36
N ALA A 181 23.67 -19.65 -39.13
CA ALA A 181 24.68 -19.63 -38.07
C ALA A 181 25.71 -18.50 -38.21
N LEU A 182 25.99 -18.03 -39.42
CA LEU A 182 26.90 -16.92 -39.69
C LEU A 182 26.30 -15.54 -39.38
N GLN A 183 24.98 -15.38 -39.52
CA GLN A 183 24.26 -14.11 -39.35
C GLN A 183 23.56 -13.99 -38.01
N ASP A 184 23.17 -15.10 -37.40
CA ASP A 184 22.81 -15.18 -35.99
C ASP A 184 24.04 -14.85 -35.12
N SER A 185 23.84 -13.97 -34.13
CA SER A 185 24.84 -13.58 -33.13
C SER A 185 24.90 -14.54 -31.93
N GLU A 186 23.87 -15.36 -31.71
CA GLU A 186 23.79 -16.32 -30.59
C GLU A 186 24.38 -17.70 -30.97
N ALA A 187 24.46 -18.03 -32.25
CA ALA A 187 25.07 -19.26 -32.77
C ALA A 187 26.54 -19.42 -32.33
N SER A 188 26.80 -20.46 -31.53
CA SER A 188 28.13 -20.77 -31.00
C SER A 188 29.17 -21.04 -32.11
N PRO A 189 30.47 -20.79 -31.83
CA PRO A 189 31.55 -21.11 -32.77
C PRO A 189 31.62 -22.60 -33.12
N ALA A 190 31.21 -23.49 -32.22
CA ALA A 190 31.07 -24.92 -32.49
C ALA A 190 30.00 -25.20 -33.56
N THR A 191 28.82 -24.60 -33.44
CA THR A 191 27.75 -24.69 -34.44
C THR A 191 28.21 -24.13 -35.79
N LEU A 192 28.78 -22.91 -35.80
CA LEU A 192 29.27 -22.29 -37.04
C LEU A 192 30.38 -23.12 -37.71
N SER A 193 31.32 -23.68 -36.94
CA SER A 193 32.36 -24.58 -37.47
C SER A 193 31.79 -25.90 -38.00
N GLN A 194 30.75 -26.46 -37.39
CA GLN A 194 30.05 -27.65 -37.90
C GLN A 194 29.33 -27.36 -39.22
N ARG A 195 28.61 -26.23 -39.32
CA ARG A 195 27.92 -25.83 -40.55
C ARG A 195 28.91 -25.49 -41.68
N ALA A 196 30.03 -24.85 -41.36
CA ALA A 196 31.12 -24.58 -42.29
C ALA A 196 31.66 -25.88 -42.92
N ARG A 197 32.03 -26.87 -42.10
CA ARG A 197 32.53 -28.17 -42.58
C ARG A 197 31.51 -28.92 -43.44
N ALA A 198 30.22 -28.88 -43.07
CA ALA A 198 29.17 -29.48 -43.88
C ALA A 198 29.02 -28.80 -45.27
N LEU A 199 29.41 -27.54 -45.41
CA LEU A 199 29.43 -26.84 -46.69
C LEU A 199 30.73 -27.12 -47.50
N GLU A 200 31.86 -27.32 -46.80
CA GLU A 200 33.13 -27.78 -47.40
C GLU A 200 33.04 -29.22 -47.94
N GLU A 201 32.29 -30.12 -47.26
CA GLU A 201 31.99 -31.48 -47.72
C GLU A 201 31.34 -31.54 -49.11
N VAL A 202 30.57 -30.51 -49.50
CA VAL A 202 29.96 -30.41 -50.84
C VAL A 202 30.80 -29.60 -51.83
N GLY A 203 32.07 -29.33 -51.49
CA GLY A 203 33.08 -28.75 -52.38
C GLY A 203 33.19 -27.22 -52.36
N VAL A 204 32.43 -26.53 -51.52
CA VAL A 204 32.53 -25.08 -51.36
C VAL A 204 33.76 -24.73 -50.53
N LYS A 205 34.72 -24.02 -51.10
CA LYS A 205 35.91 -23.53 -50.38
C LYS A 205 35.57 -22.23 -49.67
N LEU A 206 35.42 -22.25 -48.35
CA LEU A 206 35.09 -21.06 -47.57
C LEU A 206 36.30 -20.11 -47.42
N PRO A 207 36.09 -18.78 -47.38
CA PRO A 207 37.15 -17.79 -47.23
C PRO A 207 37.64 -17.67 -45.78
N GLN A 208 38.92 -17.31 -45.59
CA GLN A 208 39.58 -17.26 -44.27
C GLN A 208 38.92 -16.32 -43.24
N ASN A 209 38.15 -15.32 -43.67
CA ASN A 209 37.40 -14.47 -42.74
C ASN A 209 36.28 -15.24 -41.99
N ILE A 210 35.84 -16.40 -42.47
CA ILE A 210 34.97 -17.32 -41.69
C ILE A 210 35.73 -17.90 -40.50
N SER A 211 36.99 -18.33 -40.67
CA SER A 211 37.87 -18.71 -39.55
C SER A 211 38.05 -17.55 -38.57
N GLY A 212 38.13 -16.31 -39.07
CA GLY A 212 38.13 -15.10 -38.24
C GLY A 212 36.86 -14.92 -37.42
N VAL A 213 35.66 -15.11 -38.01
CA VAL A 213 34.39 -15.04 -37.24
C VAL A 213 34.32 -16.15 -36.19
N ILE A 214 34.72 -17.38 -36.52
CA ILE A 214 34.73 -18.52 -35.57
C ILE A 214 35.73 -18.26 -34.42
N CYS A 215 36.95 -17.84 -34.75
CA CYS A 215 37.99 -17.51 -33.77
C CYS A 215 37.55 -16.38 -32.83
N ARG A 216 36.96 -15.30 -33.38
CA ARG A 216 36.42 -14.20 -32.57
C ARG A 216 35.30 -14.69 -31.63
N ARG A 217 34.31 -15.44 -32.14
CA ARG A 217 33.21 -15.95 -31.31
C ARG A 217 33.70 -16.89 -30.20
N ALA A 218 34.74 -17.68 -30.45
CA ALA A 218 35.36 -18.52 -29.42
C ALA A 218 36.08 -17.71 -28.33
N ALA A 219 36.78 -16.63 -28.68
CA ALA A 219 37.33 -15.71 -27.69
C ALA A 219 36.23 -14.98 -26.89
N GLU A 220 35.13 -14.59 -27.54
CA GLU A 220 33.95 -13.98 -26.91
C GLU A 220 33.17 -14.99 -26.02
N GLU A 221 33.19 -16.28 -26.33
CA GLU A 221 32.61 -17.37 -25.50
C GLU A 221 33.49 -17.68 -24.27
N LEU A 222 34.81 -17.80 -24.44
CA LEU A 222 35.76 -17.94 -23.33
C LEU A 222 35.68 -16.75 -22.36
N MET A 223 35.44 -15.54 -22.90
CA MET A 223 35.21 -14.34 -22.09
C MET A 223 33.90 -14.42 -21.30
N GLN A 224 32.80 -14.91 -21.87
CA GLN A 224 31.54 -15.16 -21.13
C GLN A 224 31.70 -16.20 -20.02
N ALA A 225 32.53 -17.22 -20.24
CA ALA A 225 32.85 -18.25 -19.26
C ALA A 225 33.74 -17.74 -18.10
N GLY A 226 34.30 -16.52 -18.20
CA GLY A 226 35.20 -15.94 -17.21
C GLY A 226 36.64 -16.49 -17.26
N ASP A 227 37.00 -17.28 -18.27
CA ASP A 227 38.33 -17.89 -18.40
C ASP A 227 39.30 -16.95 -19.13
N TYR A 228 39.67 -15.88 -18.42
CA TYR A 228 40.53 -14.80 -18.94
C TYR A 228 41.94 -15.27 -19.33
N ASP A 229 42.44 -16.35 -18.73
CA ASP A 229 43.74 -16.94 -19.06
C ASP A 229 43.65 -17.68 -20.40
N SER A 230 42.61 -18.51 -20.60
CA SER A 230 42.34 -19.10 -21.91
C SER A 230 42.05 -18.04 -22.98
N VAL A 231 41.36 -16.93 -22.69
CA VAL A 231 41.19 -15.84 -23.68
C VAL A 231 42.54 -15.28 -24.13
N CYS A 232 43.45 -14.99 -23.20
CA CYS A 232 44.77 -14.45 -23.54
C CYS A 232 45.59 -15.46 -24.36
N LYS A 233 45.58 -16.76 -23.98
CA LYS A 233 46.29 -17.82 -24.70
C LYS A 233 45.68 -18.17 -26.05
N PHE A 234 44.35 -18.10 -26.19
CA PHE A 234 43.65 -18.36 -27.45
C PHE A 234 43.98 -17.32 -28.53
N LEU A 235 44.32 -16.10 -28.11
CA LEU A 235 44.76 -14.98 -28.96
C LEU A 235 46.30 -14.86 -29.09
N ASP A 236 47.07 -15.73 -28.43
CA ASP A 236 48.54 -15.79 -28.49
C ASP A 236 48.99 -16.81 -29.56
N VAL A 237 49.83 -16.37 -30.52
CA VAL A 237 50.31 -17.22 -31.62
C VAL A 237 51.25 -18.32 -31.12
N ASN A 238 51.93 -18.11 -30.00
CA ASN A 238 52.85 -19.07 -29.39
C ASN A 238 52.09 -20.26 -28.76
N CYS A 239 50.83 -20.07 -28.37
CA CYS A 239 49.97 -21.08 -27.76
C CYS A 239 49.32 -22.07 -28.78
N LYS A 240 49.79 -22.13 -30.03
CA LYS A 240 49.30 -23.00 -31.12
C LYS A 240 49.05 -24.47 -30.75
N LYS A 241 49.83 -25.00 -29.80
CA LYS A 241 49.72 -26.40 -29.32
C LYS A 241 48.56 -26.63 -28.36
N GLU A 242 48.19 -25.61 -27.59
CA GLU A 242 47.09 -25.65 -26.63
C GLU A 242 45.77 -25.26 -27.33
N PHE A 243 45.82 -24.23 -28.17
CA PHE A 243 44.65 -23.71 -28.90
C PHE A 243 44.87 -23.77 -30.43
N PRO A 244 44.78 -24.97 -31.06
CA PRO A 244 44.94 -25.11 -32.51
C PRO A 244 43.80 -24.45 -33.31
N GLN A 245 42.66 -24.16 -32.67
CA GLN A 245 41.54 -23.39 -33.23
C GLN A 245 41.59 -21.88 -32.84
N GLY A 246 42.63 -21.46 -32.11
CA GLY A 246 42.87 -20.07 -31.72
C GLY A 246 43.32 -19.18 -32.89
N ILE A 247 44.02 -18.09 -32.58
CA ILE A 247 44.57 -17.14 -33.57
C ILE A 247 45.38 -17.82 -34.69
N CYS A 248 45.99 -18.97 -34.39
CA CYS A 248 46.73 -19.78 -35.34
C CYS A 248 45.89 -20.35 -36.50
N SER A 249 44.55 -20.35 -36.39
CA SER A 249 43.61 -20.82 -37.42
C SER A 249 43.36 -19.79 -38.53
N ILE A 250 43.70 -18.51 -38.31
CA ILE A 250 43.59 -17.45 -39.33
C ILE A 250 44.91 -17.13 -40.03
N MET A 251 46.02 -17.75 -39.62
CA MET A 251 47.30 -17.59 -40.30
C MET A 251 47.23 -18.12 -41.75
N PRO A 252 47.92 -17.48 -42.70
CA PRO A 252 48.16 -18.09 -44.02
C PRO A 252 48.80 -19.47 -43.87
N ALA A 253 48.43 -20.40 -44.76
CA ALA A 253 49.04 -21.72 -44.79
C ALA A 253 50.50 -21.62 -45.24
N THR A 254 51.42 -21.56 -44.28
CA THR A 254 52.88 -21.58 -44.51
C THR A 254 53.25 -22.87 -45.24
N ASP A 255 53.90 -22.74 -46.40
CA ASP A 255 54.35 -23.88 -47.19
C ASP A 255 55.34 -24.73 -46.37
N PRO A 256 55.04 -26.00 -46.05
CA PRO A 256 55.88 -26.83 -45.19
C PRO A 256 57.24 -27.19 -45.84
N SER A 257 57.48 -26.84 -47.10
CA SER A 257 58.76 -27.01 -47.77
C SER A 257 59.80 -25.92 -47.45
N ASN A 258 59.41 -24.77 -46.86
CA ASN A 258 60.32 -23.66 -46.58
C ASN A 258 60.58 -23.44 -45.07
N PRO A 259 61.63 -24.04 -44.49
CA PRO A 259 61.91 -23.94 -43.05
C PRO A 259 62.31 -22.52 -42.57
N GLU A 260 62.67 -21.60 -43.47
CA GLU A 260 62.98 -20.21 -43.08
C GLU A 260 61.72 -19.43 -42.64
N SER A 261 60.51 -19.89 -43.00
CA SER A 261 59.27 -19.22 -42.58
C SER A 261 58.96 -19.37 -41.07
N ALA A 262 59.67 -20.25 -40.36
CA ALA A 262 59.46 -20.51 -38.93
C ALA A 262 59.81 -19.32 -38.01
N GLY A 263 60.50 -18.31 -38.54
CA GLY A 263 60.85 -17.06 -37.83
C GLY A 263 60.16 -15.81 -38.39
N GLN A 264 59.12 -15.94 -39.22
CA GLN A 264 58.40 -14.78 -39.76
C GLN A 264 57.66 -14.00 -38.67
N GLU A 265 57.74 -12.67 -38.72
CA GLU A 265 56.93 -11.79 -37.88
C GLU A 265 55.43 -12.05 -38.11
N ILE A 266 54.64 -12.02 -37.03
CA ILE A 266 53.18 -12.16 -37.08
C ILE A 266 52.60 -11.11 -38.05
N PRO A 267 51.90 -11.49 -39.12
CA PRO A 267 51.42 -10.56 -40.14
C PRO A 267 50.58 -9.43 -39.54
N ALA A 268 50.70 -8.22 -40.10
CA ALA A 268 50.00 -7.04 -39.60
C ALA A 268 48.47 -7.25 -39.51
N GLU A 269 47.88 -7.94 -40.48
CA GLU A 269 46.46 -8.30 -40.52
C GLU A 269 46.04 -9.21 -39.36
N VAL A 270 46.88 -10.20 -39.00
CA VAL A 270 46.66 -11.07 -37.84
C VAL A 270 46.77 -10.27 -36.54
N ARG A 271 47.69 -9.30 -36.47
CA ARG A 271 47.89 -8.43 -35.31
C ARG A 271 46.77 -7.40 -35.12
N GLU A 272 46.25 -6.84 -36.21
CA GLU A 272 45.06 -6.00 -36.22
C GLU A 272 43.83 -6.82 -35.78
N PHE A 273 43.72 -8.07 -36.20
CA PHE A 273 42.69 -9.00 -35.73
C PHE A 273 42.83 -9.33 -34.23
N GLN A 274 44.04 -9.65 -33.73
CA GLN A 274 44.29 -9.83 -32.28
C GLN A 274 43.81 -8.61 -31.47
N CYS A 275 44.20 -7.39 -31.90
CA CYS A 275 43.77 -6.15 -31.27
C CYS A 275 42.24 -5.97 -31.32
N THR A 276 41.63 -6.26 -32.47
CA THR A 276 40.17 -6.17 -32.67
C THR A 276 39.40 -7.15 -31.79
N CYS A 277 39.90 -8.38 -31.62
CA CYS A 277 39.33 -9.38 -30.72
C CYS A 277 39.46 -8.97 -29.25
N LEU A 278 40.64 -8.48 -28.81
CA LEU A 278 40.80 -7.96 -27.45
C LEU A 278 39.82 -6.81 -27.15
N VAL A 279 39.65 -5.87 -28.09
CA VAL A 279 38.66 -4.79 -27.99
C VAL A 279 37.24 -5.32 -27.90
N ALA A 280 36.88 -6.30 -28.72
CA ALA A 280 35.54 -6.90 -28.73
C ALA A 280 35.24 -7.60 -27.40
N CYS A 281 36.10 -8.52 -26.97
CA CYS A 281 35.93 -9.27 -25.73
C CYS A 281 35.92 -8.34 -24.49
N MET A 282 36.78 -7.32 -24.43
CA MET A 282 36.69 -6.32 -23.35
C MET A 282 35.39 -5.51 -23.41
N THR A 283 35.00 -5.00 -24.58
CA THR A 283 33.76 -4.22 -24.76
C THR A 283 32.53 -5.03 -24.34
N GLN A 284 32.55 -6.34 -24.57
CA GLN A 284 31.51 -7.28 -24.14
C GLN A 284 31.34 -7.30 -22.60
N ILE A 285 32.42 -7.35 -21.81
CA ILE A 285 32.33 -7.25 -20.33
C ILE A 285 31.63 -5.94 -19.92
N PHE A 286 32.06 -4.82 -20.52
CA PHE A 286 31.48 -3.49 -20.26
C PHE A 286 30.00 -3.37 -20.63
N MET A 287 29.54 -4.09 -21.66
CA MET A 287 28.16 -4.05 -22.16
C MET A 287 27.21 -5.08 -21.50
N THR A 288 27.73 -6.06 -20.76
CA THR A 288 26.93 -7.16 -20.19
C THR A 288 26.22 -6.72 -18.91
N THR A 289 25.09 -6.01 -19.05
CA THR A 289 24.28 -5.51 -17.92
C THR A 289 22.83 -6.00 -17.97
N SER A 290 22.63 -7.32 -17.86
CA SER A 290 21.31 -7.94 -17.77
C SER A 290 20.75 -7.81 -16.34
N VAL A 291 20.05 -6.72 -16.04
CA VAL A 291 19.33 -6.56 -14.77
C VAL A 291 18.18 -7.59 -14.70
N PRO A 292 18.07 -8.41 -13.63
CA PRO A 292 16.98 -9.36 -13.50
C PRO A 292 15.63 -8.64 -13.37
N ALA A 293 14.68 -8.98 -14.23
CA ALA A 293 13.41 -8.25 -14.39
C ALA A 293 12.36 -8.49 -13.28
N SER A 294 12.80 -8.82 -12.06
CA SER A 294 11.97 -9.38 -10.98
C SER A 294 11.66 -8.42 -9.82
N VAL A 295 12.05 -7.14 -9.90
CA VAL A 295 11.90 -6.17 -8.80
C VAL A 295 11.07 -4.96 -9.22
N ASN A 296 9.86 -4.85 -8.67
CA ASN A 296 8.91 -3.75 -8.91
C ASN A 296 9.11 -2.52 -8.00
N ASP A 297 10.23 -2.46 -7.27
CA ASP A 297 10.53 -1.46 -6.25
C ASP A 297 11.72 -0.60 -6.70
N PRO A 298 11.53 0.70 -7.01
CA PRO A 298 12.54 1.51 -7.67
C PRO A 298 13.79 1.76 -6.82
N GLU A 299 13.68 1.84 -5.50
CA GLU A 299 14.85 2.01 -4.62
C GLU A 299 15.70 0.74 -4.61
N LYS A 300 15.05 -0.44 -4.57
CA LYS A 300 15.75 -1.73 -4.65
C LYS A 300 16.40 -1.97 -6.02
N VAL A 301 15.77 -1.52 -7.10
CA VAL A 301 16.36 -1.56 -8.45
C VAL A 301 17.62 -0.70 -8.54
N GLU A 302 17.65 0.49 -7.90
CA GLU A 302 18.87 1.32 -7.90
C GLU A 302 20.02 0.69 -7.10
N VAL A 303 19.73 0.11 -5.93
CA VAL A 303 20.73 -0.62 -5.12
C VAL A 303 21.30 -1.81 -5.90
N GLN A 304 20.44 -2.68 -6.44
CA GLN A 304 20.88 -3.84 -7.22
C GLN A 304 21.66 -3.46 -8.49
N LYS A 305 21.29 -2.35 -9.14
CA LYS A 305 22.05 -1.81 -10.27
C LYS A 305 23.47 -1.42 -9.84
N LYS A 306 23.63 -0.75 -8.68
CA LYS A 306 24.94 -0.36 -8.15
C LYS A 306 25.79 -1.56 -7.74
N GLU A 307 25.20 -2.58 -7.12
CA GLU A 307 25.87 -3.85 -6.79
C GLU A 307 26.36 -4.57 -8.06
N MET A 308 25.48 -4.74 -9.06
CA MET A 308 25.81 -5.35 -10.36
C MET A 308 26.92 -4.58 -11.10
N LEU A 309 26.87 -3.25 -11.11
CA LEU A 309 27.93 -2.42 -11.71
C LEU A 309 29.26 -2.61 -10.97
N ALA A 310 29.26 -2.60 -9.64
CA ALA A 310 30.47 -2.83 -8.84
C ALA A 310 31.09 -4.22 -9.09
N ASP A 311 30.27 -5.27 -9.27
CA ASP A 311 30.76 -6.60 -9.63
C ASP A 311 31.33 -6.65 -11.05
N LYS A 312 30.69 -6.00 -12.04
CA LYS A 312 31.27 -5.88 -13.40
C LYS A 312 32.58 -5.08 -13.43
N ILE A 313 32.77 -4.09 -12.55
CA ILE A 313 34.05 -3.39 -12.42
C ILE A 313 35.14 -4.32 -11.85
N LYS A 314 34.82 -5.20 -10.88
CA LYS A 314 35.73 -6.26 -10.40
C LYS A 314 36.07 -7.27 -11.50
N GLU A 315 35.10 -7.63 -12.33
CA GLU A 315 35.26 -8.55 -13.47
C GLU A 315 36.25 -8.00 -14.50
N ILE A 316 36.11 -6.73 -14.87
CA ILE A 316 37.06 -6.02 -15.74
C ILE A 316 38.46 -5.99 -15.09
N ALA A 317 38.57 -5.71 -13.79
CA ALA A 317 39.85 -5.72 -13.08
C ALA A 317 40.51 -7.10 -13.04
N ALA A 318 39.72 -8.18 -12.93
CA ALA A 318 40.22 -9.55 -12.98
C ALA A 318 40.81 -9.88 -14.36
N PHE A 319 40.10 -9.56 -15.45
CA PHE A 319 40.64 -9.70 -16.80
C PHE A 319 41.92 -8.88 -17.01
N LEU A 320 41.90 -7.60 -16.63
CA LEU A 320 43.04 -6.69 -16.78
C LEU A 320 44.30 -7.19 -16.06
N LYS A 321 44.14 -7.79 -14.87
CA LYS A 321 45.24 -8.39 -14.11
C LYS A 321 45.84 -9.62 -14.80
N VAL A 322 45.01 -10.45 -15.45
CA VAL A 322 45.48 -11.61 -16.23
C VAL A 322 46.18 -11.12 -17.51
N TRP A 323 45.58 -10.16 -18.22
CA TRP A 323 46.20 -9.49 -19.37
C TRP A 323 47.59 -8.93 -19.04
N GLN A 324 47.73 -8.18 -17.94
CA GLN A 324 49.01 -7.61 -17.49
C GLN A 324 50.09 -8.66 -17.14
N ALA A 325 49.72 -9.92 -16.93
CA ALA A 325 50.63 -11.04 -16.71
C ALA A 325 50.86 -11.93 -17.95
N SER A 326 50.19 -11.64 -19.07
CA SER A 326 50.17 -12.50 -20.27
C SER A 326 51.37 -12.28 -21.20
N SER A 327 51.79 -13.33 -21.90
CA SER A 327 52.75 -13.26 -23.01
C SER A 327 52.25 -12.40 -24.17
N LEU A 328 50.94 -12.44 -24.45
CA LEU A 328 50.28 -11.62 -25.46
C LEU A 328 50.43 -10.09 -25.20
N GLN A 329 50.39 -9.66 -23.94
CA GLN A 329 50.66 -8.27 -23.57
C GLN A 329 52.11 -7.87 -23.89
N ALA A 330 53.08 -8.77 -23.64
CA ALA A 330 54.48 -8.53 -23.94
C ALA A 330 54.74 -8.49 -25.46
N GLU A 331 54.13 -9.39 -26.22
CA GLU A 331 54.15 -9.43 -27.70
C GLU A 331 53.64 -8.10 -28.29
N LEU A 332 52.42 -7.70 -27.92
CA LEU A 332 51.78 -6.49 -28.44
C LEU A 332 52.47 -5.20 -27.96
N SER A 333 53.17 -5.24 -26.81
CA SER A 333 54.03 -4.15 -26.33
C SER A 333 55.31 -4.02 -27.18
N GLN A 334 55.99 -5.12 -27.49
CA GLN A 334 57.17 -5.13 -28.37
C GLN A 334 56.80 -4.66 -29.78
N ALA A 335 55.62 -5.06 -30.26
CA ALA A 335 55.02 -4.58 -31.51
C ALA A 335 54.55 -3.11 -31.48
N LYS A 336 54.62 -2.42 -30.34
CA LYS A 336 54.18 -1.02 -30.12
C LYS A 336 52.71 -0.77 -30.50
N CYS A 337 51.83 -1.74 -30.27
CA CYS A 337 50.41 -1.61 -30.54
C CYS A 337 49.77 -0.61 -29.56
N LEU A 338 49.19 0.48 -30.08
CA LEU A 338 48.55 1.55 -29.29
C LEU A 338 47.50 1.04 -28.30
N ILE A 339 46.89 -0.12 -28.58
CA ILE A 339 45.91 -0.78 -27.72
C ILE A 339 46.44 -1.05 -26.31
N VAL A 340 47.75 -1.32 -26.16
CA VAL A 340 48.36 -1.59 -24.84
C VAL A 340 48.28 -0.35 -23.95
N GLU A 341 48.52 0.84 -24.51
CA GLU A 341 48.38 2.08 -23.74
C GLU A 341 46.92 2.33 -23.32
N ASP A 342 45.97 2.07 -24.21
CA ASP A 342 44.55 2.30 -23.91
C ASP A 342 44.01 1.30 -22.87
N ILE A 343 44.44 0.03 -22.93
CA ILE A 343 44.13 -0.95 -21.87
C ILE A 343 44.75 -0.53 -20.53
N ASN A 344 45.98 0.02 -20.52
CA ASN A 344 46.58 0.55 -19.31
C ASN A 344 45.84 1.80 -18.77
N LYS A 345 45.35 2.69 -19.64
CA LYS A 345 44.50 3.84 -19.25
C LYS A 345 43.19 3.36 -18.62
N VAL A 346 42.54 2.33 -19.19
CA VAL A 346 41.35 1.68 -18.61
C VAL A 346 41.68 1.05 -17.25
N SER A 347 42.82 0.37 -17.12
CA SER A 347 43.26 -0.23 -15.86
C SER A 347 43.46 0.78 -14.74
N ASN A 348 44.08 1.93 -15.02
CA ASN A 348 44.25 3.00 -14.03
C ASN A 348 42.90 3.55 -13.52
N LEU A 349 41.92 3.73 -14.41
CA LEU A 349 40.58 4.18 -14.05
C LEU A 349 39.83 3.13 -13.19
N VAL A 350 39.85 1.86 -13.61
CA VAL A 350 39.19 0.74 -12.91
C VAL A 350 39.77 0.52 -11.51
N ASN A 351 41.11 0.50 -11.38
CA ASN A 351 41.77 0.30 -10.10
C ASN A 351 41.49 1.45 -9.11
N THR A 352 41.37 2.69 -9.59
CA THR A 352 41.02 3.85 -8.75
C THR A 352 39.62 3.72 -8.13
N VAL A 353 38.64 3.19 -8.88
CA VAL A 353 37.27 2.99 -8.38
C VAL A 353 37.19 1.83 -7.38
N LEU A 354 37.95 0.76 -7.59
CA LEU A 354 37.99 -0.40 -6.68
C LEU A 354 38.83 -0.17 -5.43
N GLN A 355 39.82 0.71 -5.49
CA GLN A 355 40.72 1.04 -4.38
C GLN A 355 40.84 2.57 -4.25
N PRO A 356 39.81 3.26 -3.72
CA PRO A 356 39.82 4.71 -3.52
C PRO A 356 40.77 5.12 -2.38
N SER A 357 42.04 5.20 -2.72
CA SER A 357 43.11 5.83 -1.94
C SER A 357 43.03 7.36 -2.06
N GLU A 358 43.82 8.06 -1.25
CA GLU A 358 43.95 9.51 -1.38
C GLU A 358 44.66 9.89 -2.68
N LEU A 359 43.93 10.52 -3.59
CA LEU A 359 44.45 11.01 -4.86
C LEU A 359 45.18 12.34 -4.62
N ASP A 360 46.49 12.36 -4.84
CA ASP A 360 47.26 13.61 -4.93
C ASP A 360 46.95 14.37 -6.23
N SER A 361 47.44 15.61 -6.37
CA SER A 361 47.15 16.44 -7.55
C SER A 361 47.67 15.81 -8.85
N ALA A 362 48.83 15.16 -8.79
CA ALA A 362 49.43 14.51 -9.95
C ALA A 362 48.61 13.31 -10.43
N THR A 363 48.10 12.48 -9.51
CA THR A 363 47.21 11.36 -9.82
C THR A 363 45.87 11.85 -10.35
N CYS A 364 45.32 12.94 -9.78
CA CYS A 364 44.10 13.57 -10.32
C CYS A 364 44.28 13.99 -11.79
N GLU A 365 45.37 14.68 -12.12
CA GLU A 365 45.66 15.13 -13.50
C GLU A 365 45.90 13.96 -14.47
N GLN A 366 46.58 12.89 -14.02
CA GLN A 366 46.75 11.66 -14.80
C GLN A 366 45.40 10.98 -15.10
N LEU A 367 44.49 10.92 -14.12
CA LEU A 367 43.15 10.33 -14.28
C LEU A 367 42.24 11.19 -15.19
N GLU A 368 42.26 12.52 -15.06
CA GLU A 368 41.56 13.42 -16.00
C GLU A 368 42.08 13.29 -17.43
N THR A 369 43.39 13.06 -17.59
CA THR A 369 44.05 12.85 -18.89
C THR A 369 43.70 11.49 -19.49
N ALA A 370 43.79 10.40 -18.72
CA ALA A 370 43.42 9.05 -19.15
C ALA A 370 41.96 9.00 -19.61
N LYS A 371 41.03 9.44 -18.76
CA LYS A 371 39.59 9.59 -19.06
C LYS A 371 39.36 10.43 -20.32
N SER A 372 40.04 11.58 -20.43
CA SER A 372 39.94 12.44 -21.61
C SER A 372 40.35 11.75 -22.91
N SER A 373 41.46 11.00 -22.90
CA SER A 373 42.00 10.38 -24.13
C SER A 373 41.11 9.27 -24.69
N LEU A 374 40.52 8.44 -23.80
CA LEU A 374 39.60 7.36 -24.16
C LEU A 374 38.24 7.87 -24.67
N ILE A 375 37.76 9.03 -24.18
CA ILE A 375 36.44 9.57 -24.52
C ILE A 375 36.48 10.57 -25.68
N LYS A 376 37.50 11.43 -25.79
CA LYS A 376 37.56 12.46 -26.86
C LYS A 376 37.69 11.85 -28.25
N THR A 377 38.34 10.70 -28.35
CA THR A 377 38.54 9.96 -29.61
C THR A 377 37.29 9.12 -29.92
N LYS A 378 36.29 9.71 -30.58
CA LYS A 378 35.01 9.02 -30.93
C LYS A 378 35.17 7.77 -31.81
N THR A 379 36.32 7.63 -32.47
CA THR A 379 36.72 6.47 -33.29
C THR A 379 37.74 5.58 -32.57
N GLY A 380 38.02 5.83 -31.29
CA GLY A 380 38.98 5.07 -30.49
C GLY A 380 38.42 3.70 -30.08
N PRO A 381 39.28 2.68 -29.93
CA PRO A 381 38.86 1.29 -29.75
C PRO A 381 37.90 1.10 -28.56
N PHE A 382 38.18 1.77 -27.45
CA PHE A 382 37.36 1.69 -26.23
C PHE A 382 36.29 2.77 -26.08
N TYR A 383 36.03 3.61 -27.09
CA TYR A 383 35.02 4.68 -26.97
C TYR A 383 33.64 4.12 -26.62
N ALA A 384 33.22 3.02 -27.26
CA ALA A 384 31.95 2.36 -26.94
C ALA A 384 31.95 1.79 -25.50
N ALA A 385 33.02 1.08 -25.11
CA ALA A 385 33.16 0.50 -23.78
C ALA A 385 33.13 1.57 -22.68
N VAL A 386 33.88 2.68 -22.84
CA VAL A 386 34.10 3.68 -21.78
C VAL A 386 33.05 4.79 -21.77
N ALA A 387 32.57 5.25 -22.93
CA ALA A 387 31.66 6.40 -23.03
C ALA A 387 30.18 6.03 -23.28
N MET A 388 29.89 4.81 -23.76
CA MET A 388 28.52 4.40 -24.13
C MET A 388 27.95 3.26 -23.27
N SER A 389 28.80 2.43 -22.64
CA SER A 389 28.32 1.36 -21.76
C SER A 389 27.95 1.88 -20.36
N PRO A 390 27.01 1.23 -19.63
CA PRO A 390 26.70 1.62 -18.26
C PRO A 390 27.89 1.49 -17.31
N VAL A 391 28.71 0.44 -17.47
CA VAL A 391 29.87 0.19 -16.60
C VAL A 391 30.97 1.24 -16.83
N GLY A 392 31.23 1.61 -18.08
CA GLY A 392 32.22 2.64 -18.44
C GLY A 392 31.83 4.04 -17.97
N VAL A 393 30.54 4.38 -18.09
CA VAL A 393 29.99 5.64 -17.58
C VAL A 393 30.09 5.69 -16.05
N GLU A 394 29.79 4.60 -15.34
CA GLU A 394 29.93 4.54 -13.87
C GLU A 394 31.39 4.74 -13.43
N ILE A 395 32.35 4.04 -14.05
CA ILE A 395 33.79 4.21 -13.78
C ILE A 395 34.21 5.67 -14.01
N CYS A 396 33.78 6.28 -15.11
CA CYS A 396 34.11 7.67 -15.42
C CYS A 396 33.44 8.67 -14.46
N SER A 397 32.26 8.35 -13.94
CA SER A 397 31.54 9.14 -12.94
C SER A 397 32.28 9.09 -11.60
N GLU A 398 32.56 7.90 -11.06
CA GLU A 398 33.23 7.74 -9.77
C GLU A 398 34.65 8.31 -9.77
N VAL A 399 35.44 8.11 -10.83
CA VAL A 399 36.75 8.78 -10.96
C VAL A 399 36.59 10.31 -10.93
N SER A 400 35.54 10.87 -11.56
CA SER A 400 35.30 12.32 -11.51
C SER A 400 34.90 12.80 -10.12
N HIS A 401 34.09 12.02 -9.41
CA HIS A 401 33.65 12.28 -8.05
C HIS A 401 34.82 12.24 -7.05
N LEU A 402 35.69 11.21 -7.11
CA LEU A 402 36.88 11.09 -6.27
C LEU A 402 37.86 12.26 -6.46
N ILE A 403 38.07 12.70 -7.70
CA ILE A 403 38.92 13.87 -8.02
C ILE A 403 38.32 15.16 -7.45
N GLN A 404 36.99 15.34 -7.57
CA GLN A 404 36.31 16.49 -6.99
C GLN A 404 36.35 16.46 -5.45
N GLN A 405 36.23 15.28 -4.83
CA GLN A 405 36.32 15.12 -3.38
C GLN A 405 37.72 15.44 -2.86
N SER A 406 38.80 14.96 -3.49
CA SER A 406 40.18 15.29 -3.09
C SER A 406 40.45 16.81 -3.16
N ARG A 407 40.03 17.45 -4.26
CA ARG A 407 40.11 18.92 -4.42
C ARG A 407 39.30 19.68 -3.35
N SER A 408 38.14 19.15 -2.95
CA SER A 408 37.31 19.71 -1.87
C SER A 408 37.94 19.51 -0.48
N ASP A 409 38.37 18.29 -0.16
CA ASP A 409 39.01 17.92 1.10
C ASP A 409 40.26 18.77 1.39
N THR A 410 41.04 19.09 0.35
CA THR A 410 42.21 20.00 0.47
C THR A 410 41.84 21.38 1.02
N LEU A 411 40.67 21.92 0.65
CA LEU A 411 40.18 23.20 1.18
C LEU A 411 39.54 23.02 2.57
N LEU A 412 38.79 21.93 2.77
CA LEU A 412 38.13 21.64 4.05
C LEU A 412 39.13 21.35 5.18
N ALA A 413 40.31 20.80 4.86
CA ALA A 413 41.44 20.65 5.78
C ALA A 413 41.95 22.00 6.33
N LEU A 414 41.94 23.05 5.51
CA LEU A 414 42.30 24.41 5.95
C LEU A 414 41.18 25.05 6.78
N ASP A 415 39.91 24.81 6.43
CA ASP A 415 38.74 25.28 7.19
C ASP A 415 38.70 24.69 8.61
N ILE A 416 38.94 23.37 8.77
CA ILE A 416 38.90 22.71 10.09
C ILE A 416 40.08 23.11 10.97
N GLU A 417 41.28 23.26 10.40
CA GLU A 417 42.44 23.76 11.15
C GLU A 417 42.20 25.21 11.60
N ALA A 418 41.70 26.07 10.70
CA ALA A 418 41.33 27.43 11.09
C ALA A 418 40.22 27.46 12.17
N ALA A 419 39.24 26.56 12.12
CA ALA A 419 38.23 26.42 13.18
C ALA A 419 38.84 25.96 14.52
N PHE A 420 39.79 25.01 14.49
CA PHE A 420 40.51 24.52 15.67
C PHE A 420 41.36 25.61 16.32
N GLN A 421 42.12 26.37 15.52
CA GLN A 421 42.89 27.53 15.99
C GLN A 421 41.99 28.61 16.60
N ILE A 422 40.81 28.87 16.01
CA ILE A 422 39.82 29.77 16.63
C ILE A 422 39.32 29.21 17.96
N ALA A 423 39.00 27.91 18.03
CA ALA A 423 38.51 27.26 19.25
C ALA A 423 39.52 27.31 20.40
N GLN A 424 40.82 27.11 20.12
CA GLN A 424 41.89 27.28 21.12
C GLN A 424 41.97 28.72 21.66
N GLY A 425 41.65 29.71 20.82
CA GLY A 425 41.58 31.12 21.21
C GLY A 425 40.31 31.54 21.96
N LEU A 426 39.37 30.62 22.24
CA LEU A 426 38.16 30.90 23.02
C LEU A 426 38.41 30.67 24.52
N LYS A 427 37.95 31.63 25.34
CA LYS A 427 37.87 31.46 26.80
C LYS A 427 36.90 30.34 27.17
N THR A 428 36.89 29.97 28.44
CA THR A 428 35.86 29.11 29.02
C THR A 428 34.51 29.83 29.09
N PHE A 429 33.41 29.08 29.07
CA PHE A 429 32.05 29.59 29.15
C PHE A 429 31.35 29.10 30.43
N ASP A 430 30.86 30.03 31.25
CA ASP A 430 30.04 29.76 32.42
C ASP A 430 28.69 30.50 32.34
N GLY A 431 27.72 30.10 33.16
CA GLY A 431 26.38 30.68 33.12
C GLY A 431 26.32 32.14 33.58
N ASP A 432 27.14 32.49 34.57
CA ASP A 432 27.12 33.81 35.20
C ASP A 432 27.93 34.86 34.42
N GLY A 433 29.07 34.50 33.84
CA GLY A 433 29.88 35.38 32.99
C GLY A 433 29.25 35.68 31.62
N LEU A 434 28.30 34.86 31.18
CA LEU A 434 27.42 35.15 30.04
C LEU A 434 26.29 36.13 30.37
N LEU A 435 25.98 36.36 31.65
CA LEU A 435 24.88 37.23 32.08
C LEU A 435 25.35 38.65 32.39
N LYS A 436 24.60 39.66 31.93
CA LYS A 436 24.79 41.06 32.33
C LYS A 436 23.46 41.72 32.64
N LEU A 437 23.36 42.37 33.80
CA LEU A 437 22.21 43.17 34.17
C LEU A 437 22.21 44.46 33.33
N LYS A 438 21.06 44.80 32.73
CA LYS A 438 20.81 46.07 32.04
C LYS A 438 20.49 47.17 33.06
N GLU A 439 20.62 48.41 32.62
CA GLU A 439 20.11 49.59 33.34
C GLU A 439 18.58 49.54 33.55
N THR A 440 17.85 48.73 32.77
CA THR A 440 16.41 48.46 32.94
C THR A 440 16.10 47.43 34.04
N GLY A 441 17.10 46.77 34.61
CA GLY A 441 16.92 45.63 35.54
C GLY A 441 16.77 44.26 34.85
N ASP A 442 16.68 44.21 33.53
CA ASP A 442 16.63 42.95 32.77
C ASP A 442 18.00 42.26 32.70
N TRP A 443 18.01 40.93 32.61
CA TRP A 443 19.22 40.15 32.36
C TRP A 443 19.44 39.95 30.85
N ASP A 444 20.51 40.53 30.29
CA ASP A 444 20.98 40.23 28.93
C ASP A 444 21.98 39.08 28.88
N VAL A 445 22.21 38.55 27.68
CA VAL A 445 23.13 37.43 27.41
C VAL A 445 24.23 37.89 26.47
N VAL A 446 25.45 38.05 26.99
CA VAL A 446 26.57 38.70 26.30
C VAL A 446 27.71 37.71 26.10
N ILE A 447 27.64 36.96 25.01
CA ILE A 447 28.65 35.96 24.62
C ILE A 447 29.90 36.66 24.09
N SER A 448 30.95 36.70 24.91
CA SER A 448 32.24 37.30 24.56
C SER A 448 32.87 36.56 23.38
N GLY A 449 33.20 37.30 22.31
CA GLY A 449 33.81 36.72 21.10
C GLY A 449 32.83 36.04 20.13
N SER A 450 31.52 36.27 20.26
CA SER A 450 30.46 35.71 19.40
C SER A 450 30.77 35.68 17.90
N GLY A 451 31.41 36.73 17.35
CA GLY A 451 31.85 36.77 15.95
C GLY A 451 32.80 35.64 15.56
N LYS A 452 33.80 35.34 16.41
CA LYS A 452 34.74 34.23 16.22
C LYS A 452 34.04 32.87 16.35
N ILE A 453 33.07 32.75 17.25
CA ILE A 453 32.29 31.52 17.45
C ILE A 453 31.45 31.23 16.19
N MET A 454 30.81 32.25 15.59
CA MET A 454 30.09 32.10 14.32
C MET A 454 31.03 31.71 13.17
N GLU A 455 32.24 32.26 13.10
CA GLU A 455 33.23 31.87 12.08
C GLU A 455 33.68 30.41 12.25
N MET A 456 34.06 30.01 13.47
CA MET A 456 34.40 28.65 13.85
C MET A 456 33.29 27.66 13.46
N MET A 457 32.04 27.97 13.84
CA MET A 457 30.89 27.10 13.53
C MET A 457 30.59 27.03 12.03
N THR A 458 30.78 28.12 11.27
CA THR A 458 30.57 28.10 9.82
C THR A 458 31.56 27.15 9.14
N LYS A 459 32.84 27.25 9.50
CA LYS A 459 33.91 26.36 8.99
C LYS A 459 33.72 24.90 9.44
N PHE A 460 33.42 24.69 10.72
CA PHE A 460 33.20 23.37 11.30
C PHE A 460 31.99 22.63 10.70
N LEU A 461 30.88 23.34 10.43
CA LEU A 461 29.71 22.75 9.79
C LEU A 461 29.96 22.47 8.30
N ASN A 462 30.65 23.37 7.58
CA ASN A 462 31.08 23.16 6.19
C ASN A 462 31.96 21.91 6.06
N PHE A 463 32.90 21.71 6.99
CA PHE A 463 33.70 20.50 7.12
C PHE A 463 32.82 19.26 7.38
N LYS A 464 31.98 19.28 8.43
CA LYS A 464 31.18 18.12 8.85
C LYS A 464 30.17 17.66 7.79
N GLU A 465 29.71 18.56 6.92
CA GLU A 465 28.78 18.27 5.83
C GLU A 465 29.49 17.67 4.59
N LYS A 466 30.74 18.06 4.29
CA LYS A 466 31.36 17.83 2.96
C LYS A 466 32.71 17.11 2.97
N ALA A 467 33.38 17.00 4.12
CA ALA A 467 34.68 16.32 4.20
C ALA A 467 34.51 14.80 4.05
N SER A 468 35.42 14.14 3.33
CA SER A 468 35.39 12.68 3.21
C SER A 468 35.62 11.98 4.55
N LYS A 469 35.24 10.70 4.62
CA LYS A 469 35.48 9.87 5.82
C LYS A 469 36.97 9.77 6.19
N GLN A 470 37.88 9.86 5.20
CA GLN A 470 39.33 9.82 5.41
C GLN A 470 39.82 11.12 6.06
N LEU A 471 39.38 12.28 5.56
CA LEU A 471 39.68 13.58 6.16
C LEU A 471 39.05 13.74 7.56
N GLN A 472 37.80 13.31 7.75
CA GLN A 472 37.13 13.33 9.05
C GLN A 472 37.88 12.49 10.11
N ALA A 473 38.47 11.35 9.71
CA ALA A 473 39.29 10.53 10.60
C ALA A 473 40.63 11.20 10.96
N ARG A 474 41.26 11.91 10.01
CA ARG A 474 42.52 12.64 10.25
C ARG A 474 42.34 13.84 11.17
N SER A 475 41.29 14.63 10.97
CA SER A 475 41.00 15.81 11.80
C SER A 475 40.25 15.50 13.09
N GLN A 476 40.19 14.22 13.52
CA GLN A 476 39.35 13.77 14.64
C GLN A 476 39.65 14.52 15.96
N GLU A 477 40.91 14.85 16.24
CA GLU A 477 41.31 15.60 17.44
C GLU A 477 40.73 17.03 17.43
N GLY A 478 40.92 17.77 16.33
CA GLY A 478 40.36 19.11 16.17
C GLY A 478 38.83 19.11 16.19
N VAL A 479 38.20 18.10 15.57
CA VAL A 479 36.75 17.86 15.62
C VAL A 479 36.29 17.62 17.06
N GLN A 480 36.99 16.79 17.85
CA GLN A 480 36.65 16.56 19.26
C GLN A 480 36.78 17.83 20.10
N PHE A 481 37.86 18.60 19.92
CA PHE A 481 38.09 19.86 20.64
C PHE A 481 37.01 20.91 20.33
N ILE A 482 36.65 21.10 19.06
CA ILE A 482 35.58 22.02 18.66
C ILE A 482 34.23 21.57 19.23
N ASN A 483 33.88 20.29 19.15
CA ASN A 483 32.65 19.78 19.79
C ASN A 483 32.65 20.03 21.31
N GLY A 484 33.79 19.87 21.99
CA GLY A 484 33.93 20.19 23.41
C GLY A 484 33.64 21.67 23.72
N LYS A 485 34.12 22.60 22.89
CA LYS A 485 33.80 24.03 23.02
C LYS A 485 32.35 24.38 22.72
N VAL A 486 31.69 23.66 21.81
CA VAL A 486 30.26 23.81 21.51
C VAL A 486 29.39 23.29 22.68
N ASP A 487 29.75 22.15 23.26
CA ASP A 487 29.10 21.58 24.45
C ASP A 487 29.31 22.44 25.71
N GLU A 488 30.49 23.03 25.88
CA GLU A 488 30.76 24.02 26.94
C GLU A 488 29.83 25.24 26.82
N LEU A 489 29.70 25.83 25.63
CA LEU A 489 28.79 26.95 25.37
C LEU A 489 27.32 26.55 25.51
N TYR A 490 26.93 25.35 25.08
CA TYR A 490 25.58 24.81 25.27
C TYR A 490 25.22 24.72 26.76
N LYS A 491 26.09 24.12 27.58
CA LYS A 491 25.89 23.99 29.04
C LYS A 491 25.83 25.34 29.74
N ALA A 492 26.67 26.29 29.34
CA ALA A 492 26.59 27.66 29.84
C ALA A 492 25.23 28.30 29.51
N LEU A 493 24.71 28.12 28.29
CA LEU A 493 23.40 28.64 27.88
C LEU A 493 22.20 27.95 28.55
N VAL A 494 22.28 26.65 28.88
CA VAL A 494 21.29 25.98 29.75
C VAL A 494 21.27 26.62 31.15
N SER A 495 22.45 26.90 31.72
CA SER A 495 22.54 27.60 33.01
C SER A 495 21.95 29.02 32.94
N VAL A 496 22.18 29.75 31.85
CA VAL A 496 21.56 31.07 31.59
C VAL A 496 20.02 30.98 31.54
N ILE A 497 19.45 29.97 30.89
CA ILE A 497 17.99 29.72 30.85
C ILE A 497 17.45 29.55 32.28
N ARG A 498 18.10 28.68 33.07
CA ARG A 498 17.72 28.40 34.46
C ARG A 498 17.75 29.66 35.33
N ILE A 499 18.88 30.37 35.33
CA ILE A 499 19.09 31.59 36.13
C ILE A 499 18.06 32.68 35.77
N LYS A 500 17.67 32.78 34.48
CA LYS A 500 16.61 33.70 34.05
C LYS A 500 15.23 33.31 34.59
N TYR A 501 14.80 32.06 34.42
CA TYR A 501 13.51 31.63 34.96
C TYR A 501 13.44 31.81 36.48
N GLU A 502 14.52 31.46 37.18
CA GLU A 502 14.65 31.58 38.64
C GLU A 502 14.57 33.04 39.11
N LYS A 503 15.38 33.95 38.55
CA LYS A 503 15.39 35.38 38.92
C LYS A 503 14.15 36.16 38.47
N THR A 504 13.43 35.71 37.44
CA THR A 504 12.21 36.40 36.96
C THR A 504 10.95 35.90 37.65
N PHE A 505 10.86 34.63 38.08
CA PHE A 505 9.61 34.05 38.58
C PHE A 505 9.71 33.29 39.90
N GLY A 506 10.90 32.88 40.36
CA GLY A 506 11.08 31.93 41.47
C GLY A 506 10.37 32.37 42.76
N ASP A 507 10.71 33.57 43.24
CA ASP A 507 10.21 34.14 44.50
C ASP A 507 8.68 34.36 44.50
N SER A 508 8.09 34.64 43.34
CA SER A 508 6.65 34.92 43.20
C SER A 508 5.79 33.69 42.89
N PHE A 509 6.35 32.73 42.15
CA PHE A 509 5.61 31.58 41.62
C PHE A 509 5.52 30.43 42.62
N LEU A 510 6.66 30.04 43.21
CA LEU A 510 6.73 28.84 44.07
C LEU A 510 5.81 28.94 45.31
N PRO A 511 5.78 30.06 46.08
CA PRO A 511 4.91 30.17 47.25
C PRO A 511 3.41 30.08 46.90
N LYS A 512 3.00 30.71 45.79
CA LYS A 512 1.59 30.70 45.35
C LYS A 512 1.16 29.32 44.84
N MET A 513 2.04 28.63 44.11
CA MET A 513 1.84 27.23 43.74
C MET A 513 1.71 26.32 44.97
N GLN A 514 2.53 26.52 46.01
CA GLN A 514 2.47 25.73 47.25
C GLN A 514 1.25 26.04 48.12
N ALA A 515 0.67 27.25 48.02
CA ALA A 515 -0.63 27.56 48.62
C ALA A 515 -1.78 26.92 47.82
N TRP A 516 -1.74 26.99 46.50
CA TRP A 516 -2.72 26.38 45.60
C TRP A 516 -2.81 24.86 45.77
N ALA A 517 -1.66 24.17 45.80
CA ALA A 517 -1.55 22.72 45.99
C ALA A 517 -2.15 22.21 47.32
N LYS A 518 -2.39 23.11 48.29
CA LYS A 518 -3.04 22.83 49.58
C LYS A 518 -4.54 23.19 49.60
N GLY A 519 -5.08 23.67 48.47
CA GLY A 519 -6.45 24.17 48.34
C GLY A 519 -6.66 25.62 48.81
N VAL A 520 -5.59 26.34 49.20
CA VAL A 520 -5.68 27.64 49.89
C VAL A 520 -5.36 28.81 48.95
N LEU A 521 -5.98 28.83 47.76
CA LEU A 521 -5.65 29.79 46.71
C LEU A 521 -6.21 31.21 46.97
N GLY A 522 -7.43 31.32 47.51
CA GLY A 522 -8.07 32.60 47.85
C GLY A 522 -8.04 33.64 46.72
N ASP A 523 -7.83 34.91 47.10
CA ASP A 523 -7.71 36.05 46.17
C ASP A 523 -6.44 36.02 45.30
N ASP A 524 -5.51 35.09 45.56
CA ASP A 524 -4.24 34.96 44.84
C ASP A 524 -4.40 34.22 43.49
N GLY A 525 -5.59 33.67 43.21
CA GLY A 525 -5.90 32.93 41.99
C GLY A 525 -5.66 33.69 40.68
N PRO A 526 -6.20 34.91 40.50
CA PRO A 526 -5.91 35.74 39.33
C PRO A 526 -4.43 36.07 39.18
N VAL A 527 -3.71 36.29 40.29
CA VAL A 527 -2.27 36.59 40.30
C VAL A 527 -1.47 35.38 39.81
N LEU A 528 -1.82 34.17 40.25
CA LEU A 528 -1.16 32.94 39.79
C LEU A 528 -1.47 32.63 38.31
N TYR A 529 -2.70 32.87 37.85
CA TYR A 529 -3.06 32.72 36.44
C TYR A 529 -2.31 33.72 35.52
N GLU A 530 -2.09 34.94 36.00
CA GLU A 530 -1.29 35.95 35.29
C GLU A 530 0.20 35.57 35.28
N LEU A 531 0.77 35.09 36.39
CA LEU A 531 2.13 34.55 36.42
C LEU A 531 2.32 33.38 35.43
N LEU A 532 1.37 32.43 35.39
CA LEU A 532 1.37 31.35 34.38
C LEU A 532 1.29 31.90 32.95
N SER A 533 0.52 32.96 32.73
CA SER A 533 0.43 33.63 31.43
C SER A 533 1.75 34.26 31.01
N GLN A 534 2.40 35.00 31.90
CA GLN A 534 3.71 35.62 31.68
C GLN A 534 4.80 34.56 31.44
N MET A 535 4.84 33.49 32.25
CA MET A 535 5.77 32.38 32.06
C MET A 535 5.55 31.63 30.73
N SER A 536 4.31 31.50 30.26
CA SER A 536 4.02 30.89 28.94
C SER A 536 4.49 31.73 27.75
N GLY A 537 4.56 33.06 27.93
CA GLY A 537 5.08 34.02 26.97
C GLY A 537 6.59 34.31 27.09
N PHE A 538 7.25 33.84 28.14
CA PHE A 538 8.65 34.14 28.42
C PHE A 538 9.60 33.36 27.50
N HIS A 539 10.56 34.08 26.89
CA HIS A 539 11.58 33.50 26.03
C HIS A 539 12.96 33.96 26.56
N PRO A 540 13.66 33.15 27.38
CA PRO A 540 14.88 33.58 28.06
C PRO A 540 16.05 33.87 27.10
N LEU A 541 16.07 33.21 25.94
CA LEU A 541 17.04 33.42 24.87
C LEU A 541 16.34 33.75 23.54
N ALA A 542 16.97 34.55 22.69
CA ALA A 542 16.50 34.83 21.34
C ALA A 542 16.94 33.72 20.36
N LYS A 543 16.01 33.19 19.55
CA LYS A 543 16.26 32.05 18.63
C LYS A 543 17.34 32.32 17.56
N VAL A 544 17.31 33.48 16.91
CA VAL A 544 18.17 33.76 15.74
C VAL A 544 19.68 33.81 16.07
N PRO A 545 20.14 34.41 17.19
CA PRO A 545 21.54 34.29 17.62
C PRO A 545 22.00 32.85 17.91
N ILE A 546 21.19 32.03 18.58
CA ILE A 546 21.59 30.67 19.01
C ILE A 546 21.96 29.80 17.80
N VAL A 547 21.09 29.77 16.77
CA VAL A 547 21.30 28.93 15.57
C VAL A 547 22.61 29.27 14.87
N LYS A 548 23.07 30.52 14.92
CA LYS A 548 24.37 30.95 14.35
C LYS A 548 25.57 30.59 15.22
N LEU A 549 25.37 30.41 16.54
CA LEU A 549 26.45 30.20 17.52
C LEU A 549 26.65 28.73 17.91
N LEU A 550 25.64 27.88 17.74
CA LEU A 550 25.69 26.45 18.05
C LEU A 550 25.34 25.56 16.84
N GLY A 551 24.93 26.15 15.71
CA GLY A 551 24.36 25.39 14.59
C GLY A 551 22.95 24.87 14.88
N LYS A 552 22.29 24.33 13.85
CA LYS A 552 20.88 23.91 13.92
C LYS A 552 20.60 22.89 15.04
N HIS A 553 21.34 21.79 15.09
CA HIS A 553 21.04 20.66 15.97
C HIS A 553 21.17 21.00 17.47
N SER A 554 22.25 21.69 17.87
CA SER A 554 22.44 22.10 19.26
C SER A 554 21.56 23.30 19.65
N ALA A 555 21.09 24.10 18.68
CA ALA A 555 20.04 25.09 18.93
C ALA A 555 18.67 24.44 19.16
N GLU A 556 18.32 23.37 18.42
CA GLU A 556 17.11 22.57 18.63
C GLU A 556 17.07 21.96 20.05
N GLY A 557 18.21 21.55 20.60
CA GLY A 557 18.33 21.14 22.01
C GLY A 557 17.95 22.24 23.01
N LEU A 558 18.49 23.45 22.86
CA LEU A 558 18.11 24.59 23.72
C LEU A 558 16.64 25.00 23.54
N GLU A 559 16.08 24.84 22.34
CA GLU A 559 14.65 25.05 22.12
C GLU A 559 13.78 24.01 22.83
N GLN A 560 14.22 22.75 22.93
CA GLN A 560 13.54 21.72 23.74
C GLN A 560 13.59 22.07 25.25
N GLU A 561 14.72 22.54 25.75
CA GLU A 561 14.86 23.01 27.15
C GLU A 561 13.93 24.21 27.46
N MET A 562 13.80 25.17 26.56
CA MET A 562 12.82 26.26 26.73
C MET A 562 11.37 25.77 26.57
N ALA A 563 11.13 24.83 25.64
CA ALA A 563 9.81 24.29 25.35
C ALA A 563 9.25 23.45 26.50
N ILE A 564 10.07 22.70 27.27
CA ILE A 564 9.54 21.86 28.34
C ILE A 564 8.91 22.68 29.48
N VAL A 565 9.56 23.77 29.90
CA VAL A 565 9.01 24.72 30.89
C VAL A 565 7.69 25.30 30.39
N LYS A 566 7.68 25.84 29.17
CA LYS A 566 6.50 26.41 28.52
C LYS A 566 5.36 25.40 28.39
N THR A 567 5.67 24.15 28.08
CA THR A 567 4.69 23.07 27.90
C THR A 567 3.97 22.74 29.20
N TYR A 568 4.70 22.63 30.33
CA TYR A 568 4.08 22.41 31.64
C TYR A 568 3.26 23.63 32.09
N VAL A 569 3.80 24.84 31.95
CA VAL A 569 3.12 26.09 32.32
C VAL A 569 1.82 26.29 31.52
N THR A 570 1.84 26.01 30.22
CA THR A 570 0.65 26.15 29.36
C THR A 570 -0.42 25.11 29.72
N GLY A 571 -0.05 23.83 29.86
CA GLY A 571 -1.01 22.80 30.30
C GLY A 571 -1.61 23.10 31.68
N LEU A 572 -0.82 23.66 32.59
CA LEU A 572 -1.29 24.09 33.92
C LEU A 572 -2.24 25.29 33.86
N LYS A 573 -1.97 26.24 32.96
CA LYS A 573 -2.84 27.39 32.68
C LYS A 573 -4.18 26.96 32.07
N ASP A 574 -4.16 26.07 31.09
CA ASP A 574 -5.36 25.59 30.40
C ASP A 574 -6.25 24.73 31.32
N ALA A 575 -5.63 23.96 32.21
CA ALA A 575 -6.32 23.15 33.21
C ALA A 575 -6.70 23.93 34.50
N PHE A 576 -6.25 25.18 34.66
CA PHE A 576 -6.23 25.93 35.94
C PHE A 576 -7.55 25.89 36.71
N GLN A 577 -8.66 26.33 36.11
CA GLN A 577 -9.96 26.39 36.79
C GLN A 577 -10.44 25.03 37.31
N LYS A 578 -10.14 23.96 36.57
CA LYS A 578 -10.56 22.59 36.88
C LYS A 578 -9.67 21.96 37.93
N ILE A 579 -8.35 22.21 37.87
CA ILE A 579 -7.40 21.84 38.93
C ILE A 579 -7.75 22.55 40.24
N THR A 580 -8.16 23.82 40.21
CA THR A 580 -8.64 24.54 41.41
C THR A 580 -9.85 23.84 42.03
N LYS A 581 -10.83 23.38 41.24
CA LYS A 581 -11.96 22.58 41.75
C LYS A 581 -11.50 21.26 42.36
N VAL A 582 -10.59 20.54 41.71
CA VAL A 582 -10.00 19.30 42.24
C VAL A 582 -9.32 19.54 43.60
N LEU A 583 -8.55 20.61 43.73
CA LEU A 583 -7.83 20.95 44.98
C LEU A 583 -8.76 21.50 46.08
N ALA A 584 -9.86 22.15 45.72
CA ALA A 584 -10.93 22.54 46.66
C ALA A 584 -11.78 21.35 47.15
N GLY A 585 -11.70 20.20 46.48
CA GLY A 585 -12.54 19.03 46.75
C GLY A 585 -13.89 19.02 46.02
N GLU A 586 -14.14 20.00 45.13
CA GLU A 586 -15.31 20.08 44.24
C GLU A 586 -15.17 19.10 43.05
N ILE A 587 -14.83 17.84 43.32
CA ILE A 587 -14.61 16.82 42.30
C ILE A 587 -15.94 16.16 41.92
N ASN A 588 -16.27 16.21 40.63
CA ASN A 588 -17.36 15.44 40.04
C ASN A 588 -16.86 14.55 38.88
N GLU A 589 -17.73 13.67 38.41
CA GLU A 589 -17.43 12.69 37.36
C GLU A 589 -17.05 13.36 36.02
N ASP A 590 -17.67 14.49 35.69
CA ASP A 590 -17.35 15.28 34.50
C ASP A 590 -15.90 15.79 34.50
N ILE A 591 -15.42 16.30 35.65
CA ILE A 591 -14.07 16.86 35.78
C ILE A 591 -13.01 15.77 35.67
N ILE A 592 -13.24 14.60 36.28
CA ILE A 592 -12.31 13.47 36.23
C ILE A 592 -12.28 12.82 34.83
N SER A 593 -13.43 12.72 34.16
CA SER A 593 -13.55 12.11 32.83
C SER A 593 -12.96 12.98 31.69
N GLN A 594 -12.54 14.21 31.97
CA GLN A 594 -11.99 15.12 30.95
C GLN A 594 -10.52 14.80 30.61
N PRO A 595 -10.18 14.54 29.32
CA PRO A 595 -8.82 14.27 28.87
C PRO A 595 -7.81 15.34 29.30
N LEU A 596 -8.16 16.63 29.28
CA LEU A 596 -7.29 17.73 29.70
C LEU A 596 -6.71 17.55 31.12
N ILE A 597 -7.51 17.03 32.06
CA ILE A 597 -7.06 16.81 33.45
C ILE A 597 -6.32 15.49 33.58
N ALA A 598 -6.80 14.45 32.91
CA ALA A 598 -6.18 13.13 32.88
C ALA A 598 -4.78 13.17 32.24
N ASP A 599 -4.64 13.73 31.04
CA ASP A 599 -3.38 13.87 30.30
C ASP A 599 -2.39 14.78 31.05
N PHE A 600 -2.85 15.87 31.66
CA PHE A 600 -1.99 16.72 32.48
C PHE A 600 -1.51 15.99 33.74
N PHE A 601 -2.40 15.27 34.44
CA PHE A 601 -2.03 14.50 35.63
C PHE A 601 -1.02 13.39 35.29
N VAL A 602 -1.23 12.61 34.22
CA VAL A 602 -0.23 11.65 33.72
C VAL A 602 1.12 12.33 33.44
N LYS A 603 1.10 13.54 32.85
CA LYS A 603 2.30 14.30 32.52
C LYS A 603 3.05 14.86 33.73
N LEU A 604 2.40 15.08 34.89
CA LEU A 604 3.09 15.39 36.14
C LEU A 604 3.97 14.24 36.65
N HIS A 605 3.73 13.01 36.17
CA HIS A 605 4.41 11.79 36.60
C HIS A 605 5.31 11.14 35.53
N ASP A 606 5.52 11.79 34.37
CA ASP A 606 6.51 11.35 33.38
C ASP A 606 7.94 11.67 33.85
N THR A 607 8.65 10.65 34.33
CA THR A 607 10.00 10.81 34.90
C THR A 607 11.04 11.33 33.91
N ALA A 608 10.85 11.15 32.60
CA ALA A 608 11.81 11.63 31.60
C ALA A 608 11.72 13.14 31.43
N SER A 609 10.53 13.66 31.13
CA SER A 609 10.33 15.10 30.93
C SER A 609 10.37 15.91 32.23
N ARG A 610 10.00 15.31 33.38
CA ARG A 610 10.20 15.90 34.71
C ARG A 610 11.70 16.05 35.04
N LYS A 611 12.55 15.08 34.70
CA LYS A 611 14.01 15.20 34.88
C LYS A 611 14.60 16.36 34.08
N GLN A 612 14.16 16.55 32.83
CA GLN A 612 14.59 17.68 31.98
C GLN A 612 14.11 19.03 32.55
N LEU A 613 12.85 19.10 33.01
CA LEU A 613 12.34 20.27 33.72
C LEU A 613 13.15 20.58 34.98
N SER A 614 13.55 19.56 35.74
CA SER A 614 14.33 19.71 36.98
C SER A 614 15.71 20.34 36.74
N SER A 615 16.38 20.04 35.62
CA SER A 615 17.63 20.71 35.24
C SER A 615 17.46 22.18 34.85
N THR A 616 16.32 22.53 34.24
CA THR A 616 16.14 23.81 33.53
C THR A 616 15.25 24.82 34.28
N ALA A 617 14.36 24.36 35.16
CA ALA A 617 13.56 25.21 36.06
C ALA A 617 13.21 24.45 37.37
N PRO A 618 14.17 24.26 38.31
CA PRO A 618 14.00 23.45 39.52
C PRO A 618 12.82 23.87 40.42
N PHE A 619 12.51 25.16 40.48
CA PHE A 619 11.38 25.68 41.28
C PHE A 619 10.02 25.32 40.65
N VAL A 620 9.93 25.24 39.31
CA VAL A 620 8.73 24.75 38.61
C VAL A 620 8.59 23.25 38.81
N ASP A 621 9.70 22.51 38.75
CA ASP A 621 9.71 21.08 39.02
C ASP A 621 9.18 20.76 40.43
N THR A 622 9.64 21.52 41.43
CA THR A 622 9.19 21.50 42.83
C THR A 622 7.71 21.86 42.96
N ALA A 623 7.28 23.00 42.41
CA ALA A 623 5.89 23.45 42.45
C ALA A 623 4.90 22.41 41.88
N LEU A 624 5.27 21.75 40.79
CA LEU A 624 4.47 20.69 40.17
C LEU A 624 4.50 19.37 40.96
N SER A 625 5.56 19.09 41.73
CA SER A 625 5.61 17.95 42.66
C SER A 625 4.63 18.13 43.82
N ASP A 626 4.54 19.34 44.36
CA ASP A 626 3.57 19.68 45.40
C ASP A 626 2.14 19.68 44.85
N LEU A 627 1.93 20.22 43.64
CA LEU A 627 0.65 20.17 42.93
C LEU A 627 0.16 18.73 42.71
N ALA A 628 1.04 17.86 42.21
CA ALA A 628 0.72 16.45 41.99
C ALA A 628 0.28 15.77 43.29
N ARG A 629 0.99 16.03 44.41
CA ARG A 629 0.64 15.52 45.74
C ARG A 629 -0.72 16.05 46.24
N GLY A 630 -1.03 17.32 45.97
CA GLY A 630 -2.35 17.90 46.25
C GLY A 630 -3.47 17.22 45.48
N MET A 631 -3.27 17.03 44.17
CA MET A 631 -4.22 16.31 43.31
C MET A 631 -4.40 14.86 43.75
N GLN A 632 -3.32 14.13 44.06
CA GLN A 632 -3.35 12.77 44.60
C GLN A 632 -4.25 12.64 45.84
N VAL A 633 -4.09 13.55 46.82
CA VAL A 633 -4.88 13.54 48.06
C VAL A 633 -6.37 13.77 47.79
N CYS A 634 -6.72 14.74 46.94
CA CYS A 634 -8.12 15.02 46.62
C CYS A 634 -8.76 13.92 45.74
N LEU A 635 -8.00 13.36 44.79
CA LEU A 635 -8.41 12.19 43.99
C LEU A 635 -8.66 10.96 44.87
N GLY A 636 -7.83 10.72 45.89
CA GLY A 636 -8.04 9.63 46.86
C GLY A 636 -9.30 9.83 47.72
N LYS A 637 -9.58 11.07 48.16
CA LYS A 637 -10.83 11.41 48.85
C LYS A 637 -12.06 11.22 47.97
N TRP A 638 -12.00 11.69 46.72
CA TRP A 638 -13.07 11.46 45.74
C TRP A 638 -13.30 9.98 45.51
N LEU A 639 -12.24 9.18 45.31
CA LEU A 639 -12.36 7.73 45.09
C LEU A 639 -13.00 7.02 46.29
N SER A 640 -12.68 7.41 47.53
CA SER A 640 -13.37 6.94 48.74
C SER A 640 -14.88 7.29 48.71
N HIS A 641 -15.22 8.54 48.38
CA HIS A 641 -16.60 9.01 48.34
C HIS A 641 -17.44 8.34 47.23
N ILE A 642 -16.95 8.27 45.99
CA ILE A 642 -17.70 7.59 44.93
C ILE A 642 -17.84 6.08 45.22
N SER A 643 -16.83 5.46 45.86
CA SER A 643 -16.90 4.05 46.25
C SER A 643 -17.92 3.75 47.34
N SER A 644 -18.30 4.73 48.18
CA SER A 644 -19.39 4.53 49.13
C SER A 644 -20.76 4.36 48.44
N THR A 645 -20.92 4.83 47.20
CA THR A 645 -22.19 4.67 46.45
C THR A 645 -22.48 3.23 46.02
N PHE A 646 -21.45 2.37 45.96
CA PHE A 646 -21.57 0.94 45.63
C PHE A 646 -20.96 0.04 46.72
N ALA A 647 -20.86 0.54 47.96
CA ALA A 647 -20.21 -0.16 49.06
C ALA A 647 -20.79 -1.56 49.32
N ASN A 648 -22.11 -1.70 49.26
CA ASN A 648 -22.81 -2.98 49.47
C ASN A 648 -22.40 -4.03 48.42
N PHE A 649 -22.22 -3.63 47.16
CA PHE A 649 -21.77 -4.49 46.08
C PHE A 649 -20.29 -4.87 46.25
N ALA A 650 -19.42 -3.89 46.55
CA ALA A 650 -18.02 -4.14 46.87
C ALA A 650 -17.85 -5.10 48.06
N GLY A 651 -18.69 -4.97 49.09
CA GLY A 651 -18.73 -5.85 50.26
C GLY A 651 -19.03 -7.32 49.93
N LYS A 652 -19.88 -7.60 48.93
CA LYS A 652 -20.10 -8.99 48.46
C LYS A 652 -18.83 -9.59 47.85
N LEU A 653 -18.06 -8.78 47.12
CA LEU A 653 -16.84 -9.20 46.38
C LEU A 653 -15.59 -9.38 47.27
N LEU A 654 -15.64 -8.89 48.51
CA LEU A 654 -14.59 -9.07 49.52
C LEU A 654 -14.69 -10.39 50.30
N LYS A 655 -15.75 -11.19 50.07
CA LYS A 655 -15.91 -12.49 50.73
C LYS A 655 -14.95 -13.54 50.14
N PRO A 656 -14.41 -14.46 50.95
CA PRO A 656 -13.40 -15.43 50.50
C PRO A 656 -13.96 -16.47 49.52
N GLU A 657 -15.26 -16.77 49.62
CA GLU A 657 -15.98 -17.66 48.71
C GLU A 657 -17.20 -16.91 48.15
N ILE A 658 -17.44 -17.07 46.85
CA ILE A 658 -18.57 -16.47 46.13
C ILE A 658 -19.44 -17.60 45.58
N SER A 659 -20.64 -17.79 46.14
CA SER A 659 -21.61 -18.76 45.64
C SER A 659 -22.51 -18.17 44.55
N GLU A 660 -23.13 -19.03 43.74
CA GLU A 660 -24.09 -18.61 42.71
C GLU A 660 -25.32 -17.90 43.32
N GLU A 661 -25.77 -18.36 44.49
CA GLU A 661 -26.79 -17.69 45.31
C GLU A 661 -26.37 -16.27 45.73
N MET A 662 -25.12 -16.07 46.17
CA MET A 662 -24.59 -14.75 46.50
C MET A 662 -24.52 -13.81 45.29
N VAL A 663 -24.30 -14.32 44.08
CA VAL A 663 -24.34 -13.50 42.85
C VAL A 663 -25.78 -13.13 42.50
N HIS A 664 -26.74 -14.04 42.63
CA HIS A 664 -28.17 -13.71 42.48
C HIS A 664 -28.64 -12.66 43.51
N ASP A 665 -28.16 -12.73 44.75
CA ASP A 665 -28.43 -11.71 45.78
C ASP A 665 -27.74 -10.37 45.52
N ALA A 666 -26.56 -10.38 44.91
CA ALA A 666 -25.87 -9.16 44.49
C ALA A 666 -26.49 -8.52 43.24
N LEU A 667 -27.24 -9.28 42.43
CA LEU A 667 -28.02 -8.81 41.27
C LEU A 667 -29.40 -8.26 41.65
N ARG A 668 -29.62 -7.88 42.92
CA ARG A 668 -30.80 -7.12 43.37
C ARG A 668 -30.56 -5.62 43.20
N GLU A 669 -31.59 -4.86 42.82
CA GLU A 669 -31.52 -3.40 42.66
C GLU A 669 -31.13 -2.69 43.97
N GLU A 670 -31.51 -3.26 45.13
CA GLU A 670 -31.08 -2.83 46.47
C GLU A 670 -29.56 -2.85 46.70
N VAL A 671 -28.81 -3.63 45.89
CA VAL A 671 -27.36 -3.82 45.99
C VAL A 671 -26.61 -3.13 44.84
N LEU A 672 -27.17 -3.13 43.63
CA LEU A 672 -26.58 -2.46 42.47
C LEU A 672 -26.90 -0.94 42.41
N GLY A 673 -27.92 -0.49 43.15
CA GLY A 673 -28.54 0.82 42.96
C GLY A 673 -29.34 0.90 41.65
N VAL A 674 -29.94 2.07 41.40
CA VAL A 674 -30.84 2.34 40.25
C VAL A 674 -30.28 1.82 38.92
N VAL A 675 -31.11 1.14 38.13
CA VAL A 675 -30.76 0.59 36.80
C VAL A 675 -31.74 1.09 35.73
N GLU A 676 -31.56 2.35 35.33
CA GLU A 676 -32.33 2.97 34.24
C GLU A 676 -31.79 2.54 32.86
N ILE A 677 -32.70 2.13 31.98
CA ILE A 677 -32.39 1.62 30.63
C ILE A 677 -32.60 2.71 29.56
N ASN A 678 -33.50 3.66 29.83
CA ASN A 678 -34.06 4.58 28.83
C ASN A 678 -33.40 5.98 28.87
N ALA A 679 -32.07 6.02 28.72
CA ALA A 679 -31.28 7.25 28.80
C ALA A 679 -31.27 8.11 27.51
N GLU A 680 -32.26 7.95 26.62
CA GLU A 680 -32.37 8.75 25.37
C GLU A 680 -33.41 9.89 25.48
N ASP A 681 -34.40 9.77 26.38
CA ASP A 681 -35.47 10.78 26.57
C ASP A 681 -35.25 11.69 27.81
N SER A 682 -34.25 11.43 28.65
CA SER A 682 -33.93 12.28 29.81
C SER A 682 -32.81 13.28 29.50
N ALA A 683 -33.09 14.57 29.67
CA ALA A 683 -32.08 15.65 29.55
C ALA A 683 -31.03 15.62 30.67
N GLU A 684 -31.18 14.71 31.64
CA GLU A 684 -30.27 14.46 32.77
C GLU A 684 -29.69 13.02 32.73
N ALA A 685 -29.47 12.48 31.53
CA ALA A 685 -28.73 11.23 31.33
C ALA A 685 -27.27 11.39 31.79
N LYS A 686 -27.04 11.25 33.11
CA LYS A 686 -25.73 11.36 33.76
C LYS A 686 -24.75 10.41 33.08
N GLN A 687 -23.63 10.95 32.62
CA GLN A 687 -22.64 10.21 31.86
C GLN A 687 -21.92 9.21 32.77
N GLU A 688 -22.36 7.95 32.75
CA GLU A 688 -21.79 6.87 33.58
C GLU A 688 -20.25 6.87 33.52
N LEU A 689 -19.63 7.03 34.70
CA LEU A 689 -18.19 7.14 34.88
C LEU A 689 -17.43 5.98 34.23
N ASP A 690 -16.47 6.31 33.36
CA ASP A 690 -15.59 5.31 32.74
C ASP A 690 -14.46 4.91 33.71
N TRP A 691 -14.72 3.86 34.48
CA TRP A 691 -13.77 3.25 35.40
C TRP A 691 -12.47 2.75 34.75
N PHE A 692 -12.49 2.37 33.46
CA PHE A 692 -11.29 1.98 32.72
C PHE A 692 -10.42 3.19 32.41
N PHE A 693 -11.03 4.32 32.03
CA PHE A 693 -10.34 5.60 31.90
C PHE A 693 -9.75 6.06 33.24
N VAL A 694 -10.53 5.99 34.33
CA VAL A 694 -10.08 6.35 35.69
C VAL A 694 -8.86 5.51 36.11
N PHE A 695 -8.91 4.20 35.90
CA PHE A 695 -7.82 3.28 36.24
C PHE A 695 -6.54 3.58 35.44
N ASN A 696 -6.65 3.66 34.11
CA ASN A 696 -5.49 3.84 33.24
C ASN A 696 -4.85 5.22 33.35
N ARG A 697 -5.62 6.27 33.67
CA ARG A 697 -5.11 7.64 33.71
C ARG A 697 -4.76 8.16 35.11
N TYR A 698 -5.50 7.76 36.15
CA TYR A 698 -5.28 8.27 37.50
C TYR A 698 -4.69 7.24 38.45
N TYR A 699 -5.24 6.02 38.53
CA TYR A 699 -4.88 5.06 39.58
C TYR A 699 -3.37 4.76 39.66
N LYS A 700 -2.70 4.50 38.53
CA LYS A 700 -1.24 4.27 38.45
C LYS A 700 -0.41 5.39 39.13
N TYR A 701 -0.96 6.60 39.17
CA TYR A 701 -0.29 7.81 39.65
C TYR A 701 -0.94 8.42 40.90
N MET A 702 -2.03 7.85 41.43
CA MET A 702 -2.75 8.37 42.60
C MET A 702 -1.92 8.34 43.89
N GLY A 703 -0.84 7.57 43.97
CA GLY A 703 0.05 7.46 45.15
C GLY A 703 -0.57 6.77 46.37
N VAL A 704 -1.90 6.81 46.49
CA VAL A 704 -2.71 6.13 47.48
C VAL A 704 -2.88 4.66 47.06
N SER A 705 -2.18 3.76 47.74
CA SER A 705 -2.39 2.31 47.55
C SER A 705 -3.75 1.90 48.11
N ARG A 706 -4.01 2.20 49.39
CA ARG A 706 -5.24 1.85 50.10
C ARG A 706 -6.21 3.01 50.28
N VAL A 707 -7.48 2.72 50.06
CA VAL A 707 -8.62 3.63 50.24
C VAL A 707 -9.56 3.00 51.26
N ALA A 708 -9.92 3.77 52.29
CA ALA A 708 -10.96 3.38 53.24
C ALA A 708 -12.35 3.70 52.69
N PHE A 709 -13.30 2.79 52.87
CA PHE A 709 -14.74 3.01 52.63
C PHE A 709 -15.56 2.16 53.61
N CYS A 710 -16.80 2.56 53.88
CA CYS A 710 -17.66 1.91 54.87
C CYS A 710 -18.60 0.89 54.22
N VAL A 711 -18.63 -0.35 54.72
CA VAL A 711 -19.49 -1.46 54.30
C VAL A 711 -20.23 -1.97 55.53
N ASP A 712 -21.57 -2.02 55.49
CA ASP A 712 -22.43 -2.52 56.58
C ASP A 712 -22.16 -1.89 57.98
N GLY A 713 -21.47 -0.73 58.03
CA GLY A 713 -21.05 -0.02 59.25
C GLY A 713 -19.56 -0.18 59.61
N GLU A 714 -18.83 -1.09 58.97
CA GLU A 714 -17.40 -1.31 59.17
C GLU A 714 -16.56 -0.54 58.14
N ASN A 715 -15.50 0.15 58.59
CA ASN A 715 -14.55 0.81 57.68
C ASN A 715 -13.50 -0.19 57.20
N ILE A 716 -13.50 -0.49 55.90
CA ILE A 716 -12.58 -1.44 55.27
C ILE A 716 -11.58 -0.69 54.38
N GLU A 717 -10.30 -1.00 54.50
CA GLU A 717 -9.26 -0.53 53.59
C GLU A 717 -9.01 -1.54 52.44
N VAL A 718 -9.22 -1.10 51.21
CA VAL A 718 -8.97 -1.90 49.99
C VAL A 718 -8.02 -1.16 49.04
N HIS A 719 -7.43 -1.86 48.08
CA HIS A 719 -6.57 -1.20 47.09
C HIS A 719 -7.42 -0.33 46.13
N ALA A 720 -6.96 0.88 45.80
CA ALA A 720 -7.59 1.74 44.78
C ALA A 720 -7.86 1.02 43.44
N ALA A 721 -7.00 0.06 43.05
CA ALA A 721 -7.22 -0.82 41.89
C ALA A 721 -8.52 -1.62 41.99
N PHE A 722 -8.75 -2.25 43.14
CA PHE A 722 -9.93 -3.08 43.41
C PHE A 722 -11.20 -2.24 43.26
N LEU A 723 -11.24 -1.01 43.79
CA LEU A 723 -12.40 -0.13 43.65
C LEU A 723 -12.72 0.23 42.20
N CYS A 724 -11.71 0.47 41.36
CA CYS A 724 -11.92 0.72 39.93
C CYS A 724 -12.43 -0.53 39.20
N VAL A 725 -11.86 -1.69 39.50
CA VAL A 725 -12.27 -3.00 38.95
C VAL A 725 -13.72 -3.33 39.35
N VAL A 726 -14.08 -3.10 40.62
CA VAL A 726 -15.45 -3.27 41.13
C VAL A 726 -16.43 -2.30 40.46
N GLY A 727 -16.04 -1.04 40.26
CA GLY A 727 -16.86 -0.05 39.56
C GLY A 727 -17.19 -0.44 38.11
N ALA A 728 -16.24 -1.04 37.38
CA ALA A 728 -16.52 -1.61 36.06
C ALA A 728 -17.37 -2.89 36.13
N LEU A 729 -17.10 -3.79 37.09
CA LEU A 729 -17.89 -5.01 37.28
C LEU A 729 -19.36 -4.71 37.63
N LEU A 730 -19.60 -3.65 38.41
CA LEU A 730 -20.94 -3.15 38.73
C LEU A 730 -21.74 -2.83 37.46
N ARG A 731 -21.11 -2.20 36.46
CA ARG A 731 -21.76 -1.87 35.19
C ARG A 731 -22.16 -3.13 34.40
N ILE A 732 -21.29 -4.15 34.40
CA ILE A 732 -21.58 -5.45 33.79
C ILE A 732 -22.71 -6.16 34.55
N ALA A 733 -22.68 -6.15 35.88
CA ALA A 733 -23.73 -6.71 36.73
C ALA A 733 -25.10 -6.03 36.48
N LYS A 734 -25.14 -4.70 36.33
CA LYS A 734 -26.35 -3.96 35.94
C LYS A 734 -26.89 -4.41 34.59
N PHE A 735 -26.05 -4.54 33.57
CA PHE A 735 -26.48 -5.05 32.26
C PHE A 735 -27.03 -6.48 32.34
N VAL A 736 -26.41 -7.37 33.12
CA VAL A 736 -26.90 -8.73 33.35
C VAL A 736 -28.25 -8.72 34.10
N MET A 737 -28.45 -7.83 35.07
CA MET A 737 -29.74 -7.66 35.77
C MET A 737 -30.85 -7.22 34.82
N VAL A 738 -30.59 -6.26 33.91
CA VAL A 738 -31.59 -5.89 32.88
C VAL A 738 -31.94 -7.08 32.00
N CYS A 739 -30.93 -7.83 31.56
CA CYS A 739 -31.14 -9.03 30.74
C CYS A 739 -31.97 -10.09 31.49
N ALA A 740 -31.76 -10.27 32.79
CA ALA A 740 -32.56 -11.15 33.64
C ALA A 740 -34.01 -10.70 33.75
N ASN A 741 -34.24 -9.40 34.00
CA ASN A 741 -35.57 -8.81 34.09
C ASN A 741 -36.35 -8.92 32.76
N LYS A 742 -35.70 -8.67 31.62
CA LYS A 742 -36.36 -8.82 30.30
C LYS A 742 -36.58 -10.27 29.89
N VAL A 743 -35.71 -11.20 30.28
CA VAL A 743 -35.98 -12.64 30.13
C VAL A 743 -37.18 -13.06 30.99
N LYS A 744 -37.32 -12.54 32.21
CA LYS A 744 -38.50 -12.80 33.06
C LYS A 744 -39.79 -12.23 32.44
N GLU A 745 -39.80 -10.96 32.03
CA GLU A 745 -40.94 -10.33 31.32
C GLU A 745 -41.31 -11.11 30.05
N SER A 746 -40.31 -11.59 29.29
CA SER A 746 -40.48 -12.45 28.12
C SER A 746 -41.04 -13.83 28.47
N ASN A 747 -40.58 -14.46 29.54
CA ASN A 747 -41.07 -15.76 30.00
C ASN A 747 -42.56 -15.69 30.37
N GLU A 748 -42.97 -14.63 31.07
CA GLU A 748 -44.35 -14.33 31.46
C GLU A 748 -45.25 -13.89 30.27
N ALA A 749 -44.67 -13.39 29.17
CA ALA A 749 -45.40 -13.00 27.97
C ALA A 749 -45.96 -14.20 27.19
N LYS A 750 -47.17 -14.04 26.65
CA LYS A 750 -47.86 -15.04 25.81
C LYS A 750 -47.22 -15.14 24.42
N VAL A 751 -47.39 -16.30 23.78
CA VAL A 751 -46.94 -16.54 22.40
C VAL A 751 -47.84 -15.84 21.38
N TYR A 752 -47.28 -15.54 20.20
CA TYR A 752 -47.95 -14.86 19.09
C TYR A 752 -49.40 -15.34 18.82
N GLN A 753 -49.64 -16.65 18.74
CA GLN A 753 -50.95 -17.21 18.36
C GLN A 753 -52.05 -16.89 19.38
N ASP A 754 -51.75 -16.97 20.68
CA ASP A 754 -52.68 -16.60 21.74
C ASP A 754 -53.03 -15.11 21.70
N MET A 755 -52.03 -14.26 21.44
CA MET A 755 -52.20 -12.81 21.34
C MET A 755 -53.04 -12.42 20.12
N LEU A 756 -52.88 -13.13 19.00
CA LEU A 756 -53.73 -12.97 17.82
C LEU A 756 -55.19 -13.32 18.12
N ILE A 757 -55.43 -14.48 18.76
CA ILE A 757 -56.78 -14.93 19.12
C ILE A 757 -57.46 -13.93 20.07
N GLN A 758 -56.76 -13.47 21.11
CA GLN A 758 -57.27 -12.43 22.02
C GLN A 758 -57.58 -11.12 21.28
N THR A 759 -56.75 -10.71 20.33
CA THR A 759 -56.96 -9.48 19.54
C THR A 759 -58.13 -9.58 18.56
N LEU A 760 -58.48 -10.79 18.10
CA LEU A 760 -59.65 -11.05 17.24
C LEU A 760 -60.97 -11.13 18.03
N VAL A 761 -60.91 -11.48 19.32
CA VAL A 761 -62.07 -11.55 20.23
C VAL A 761 -62.29 -10.23 20.99
N ALA A 762 -61.29 -9.34 21.03
CA ALA A 762 -61.36 -8.05 21.70
C ALA A 762 -62.43 -7.12 21.11
N THR A 763 -63.25 -6.52 21.98
CA THR A 763 -64.16 -5.43 21.61
C THR A 763 -63.40 -4.11 21.51
N LYS A 764 -64.01 -3.11 20.85
CA LYS A 764 -63.41 -1.76 20.72
C LYS A 764 -63.08 -1.10 22.06
N ASP A 765 -63.81 -1.48 23.11
CA ASP A 765 -63.76 -0.87 24.43
C ASP A 765 -62.66 -1.47 25.33
N SER A 766 -61.97 -2.53 24.88
CA SER A 766 -60.85 -3.17 25.58
C SER A 766 -59.71 -3.54 24.62
N PRO A 767 -58.88 -2.58 24.19
CA PRO A 767 -57.78 -2.82 23.27
C PRO A 767 -56.65 -3.63 23.94
N VAL A 768 -56.40 -4.83 23.44
CA VAL A 768 -55.32 -5.71 23.92
C VAL A 768 -53.95 -5.11 23.60
N ALA A 769 -53.14 -4.87 24.64
CA ALA A 769 -51.75 -4.43 24.49
C ALA A 769 -50.92 -5.55 23.83
N TRP A 770 -50.47 -5.34 22.60
CA TRP A 770 -49.72 -6.33 21.84
C TRP A 770 -48.29 -6.48 22.36
N LYS A 771 -48.12 -7.39 23.33
CA LYS A 771 -46.86 -7.73 24.01
C LYS A 771 -46.58 -9.23 23.85
N THR A 772 -45.72 -9.58 22.89
CA THR A 772 -45.23 -10.96 22.69
C THR A 772 -43.85 -11.14 23.30
N LYS A 773 -43.37 -12.39 23.37
CA LYS A 773 -42.05 -12.73 23.94
C LYS A 773 -40.92 -11.93 23.29
N ALA A 774 -40.86 -11.90 21.96
CA ALA A 774 -39.85 -11.13 21.23
C ALA A 774 -39.89 -9.63 21.59
N SER A 775 -41.09 -9.03 21.69
CA SER A 775 -41.23 -7.59 21.97
C SER A 775 -40.76 -7.14 23.36
N MET A 776 -40.72 -8.04 24.34
CA MET A 776 -40.15 -7.74 25.67
C MET A 776 -38.62 -7.68 25.65
N LEU A 777 -38.00 -8.54 24.82
CA LEU A 777 -36.55 -8.66 24.74
C LEU A 777 -35.88 -7.48 24.02
N LEU A 778 -36.60 -6.77 23.14
CA LEU A 778 -36.10 -5.57 22.46
C LEU A 778 -35.57 -4.50 23.42
N GLY A 779 -36.04 -4.46 24.68
CA GLY A 779 -35.50 -3.59 25.73
C GLY A 779 -34.02 -3.83 26.07
N CYS A 780 -33.42 -4.97 25.69
CA CYS A 780 -31.98 -5.23 25.84
C CYS A 780 -31.14 -4.74 24.65
N GLN A 781 -31.75 -4.38 23.51
CA GLN A 781 -31.03 -4.03 22.29
C GLN A 781 -30.03 -2.85 22.47
N PRO A 782 -30.34 -1.77 23.22
CA PRO A 782 -29.39 -0.68 23.49
C PRO A 782 -28.19 -1.07 24.37
N ILE A 783 -28.21 -2.26 24.99
CA ILE A 783 -27.17 -2.74 25.90
C ILE A 783 -26.08 -3.51 25.14
N PHE A 784 -26.43 -4.35 24.16
CA PHE A 784 -25.45 -5.27 23.56
C PHE A 784 -24.27 -4.56 22.89
N GLY A 785 -24.52 -3.43 22.20
CA GLY A 785 -23.46 -2.59 21.63
C GLY A 785 -22.56 -1.88 22.66
N LYS A 786 -23.02 -1.71 23.90
CA LYS A 786 -22.25 -1.15 25.03
C LYS A 786 -21.54 -2.24 25.85
N PHE A 787 -22.11 -3.45 25.88
CA PHE A 787 -21.68 -4.55 26.74
C PHE A 787 -20.29 -5.09 26.36
N ALA A 788 -20.07 -5.44 25.09
CA ALA A 788 -18.80 -6.05 24.67
C ALA A 788 -17.57 -5.14 24.88
N PRO A 789 -17.61 -3.81 24.58
CA PRO A 789 -16.54 -2.89 24.95
C PRO A 789 -16.28 -2.85 26.48
N VAL A 790 -17.34 -2.81 27.30
CA VAL A 790 -17.21 -2.74 28.76
C VAL A 790 -16.62 -4.03 29.35
N SER A 791 -17.05 -5.21 28.86
CA SER A 791 -16.43 -6.49 29.25
C SER A 791 -14.94 -6.52 28.89
N LYS A 792 -14.59 -6.19 27.65
CA LYS A 792 -13.18 -6.16 27.23
C LYS A 792 -12.32 -5.21 28.07
N HIS A 793 -12.80 -4.00 28.33
CA HIS A 793 -12.09 -3.04 29.20
C HIS A 793 -11.96 -3.57 30.65
N PHE A 794 -12.98 -4.27 31.16
CA PHE A 794 -12.90 -4.92 32.46
C PHE A 794 -11.85 -6.05 32.47
N ASP A 795 -11.79 -6.89 31.44
CA ASP A 795 -10.80 -7.99 31.34
C ASP A 795 -9.36 -7.46 31.33
N GLU A 796 -9.09 -6.45 30.51
CA GLU A 796 -7.79 -5.76 30.43
C GLU A 796 -7.40 -5.12 31.78
N MET A 797 -8.36 -4.47 32.44
CA MET A 797 -8.14 -3.85 33.75
C MET A 797 -7.98 -4.86 34.88
N LEU A 798 -8.71 -5.98 34.87
CA LEU A 798 -8.60 -7.03 35.88
C LEU A 798 -7.22 -7.67 35.84
N VAL A 799 -6.67 -7.93 34.64
CA VAL A 799 -5.31 -8.44 34.46
C VAL A 799 -4.28 -7.44 34.99
N ALA A 800 -4.40 -6.15 34.61
CA ALA A 800 -3.49 -5.10 35.09
C ALA A 800 -3.57 -4.88 36.61
N ALA A 801 -4.77 -5.00 37.20
CA ALA A 801 -5.00 -4.82 38.63
C ALA A 801 -4.47 -6.00 39.45
N VAL A 802 -4.72 -7.25 39.02
CA VAL A 802 -4.17 -8.47 39.65
C VAL A 802 -2.65 -8.45 39.66
N ALA A 803 -2.01 -7.96 38.59
CA ALA A 803 -0.55 -7.79 38.54
C ALA A 803 0.02 -6.81 39.58
N ILE A 804 -0.84 -6.02 40.25
CA ILE A 804 -0.44 -5.04 41.29
C ILE A 804 -0.95 -5.45 42.68
N THR A 805 -2.14 -6.06 42.79
CA THR A 805 -2.71 -6.52 44.08
C THR A 805 -2.34 -7.96 44.44
N GLY A 806 -1.67 -8.69 43.55
CA GLY A 806 -1.36 -10.12 43.69
C GLY A 806 -2.54 -11.01 43.29
N GLU A 807 -3.68 -10.87 43.97
CA GLU A 807 -4.88 -11.66 43.71
C GLU A 807 -6.17 -10.80 43.78
N MET A 808 -7.24 -11.28 43.13
CA MET A 808 -8.61 -10.74 43.16
C MET A 808 -9.65 -11.85 42.98
N ASN A 809 -9.52 -12.94 43.75
CA ASN A 809 -10.25 -14.19 43.47
C ASN A 809 -11.78 -14.04 43.57
N GLY A 810 -12.30 -13.28 44.55
CA GLY A 810 -13.74 -12.99 44.66
C GLY A 810 -14.30 -12.25 43.45
N VAL A 811 -13.56 -11.27 42.91
CA VAL A 811 -13.92 -10.56 41.68
C VAL A 811 -13.97 -11.51 40.47
N ARG A 812 -12.95 -12.36 40.32
CA ARG A 812 -12.87 -13.33 39.21
C ARG A 812 -14.00 -14.37 39.30
N ALA A 813 -14.27 -14.91 40.48
CA ALA A 813 -15.34 -15.88 40.70
C ALA A 813 -16.72 -15.27 40.40
N PHE A 814 -16.97 -14.04 40.88
CA PHE A 814 -18.21 -13.32 40.60
C PHE A 814 -18.41 -13.08 39.09
N TYR A 815 -17.35 -12.66 38.38
CA TYR A 815 -17.37 -12.44 36.94
C TYR A 815 -17.65 -13.73 36.15
N GLN A 816 -17.02 -14.85 36.51
CA GLN A 816 -17.27 -16.15 35.89
C GLN A 816 -18.71 -16.64 36.12
N ILE A 817 -19.29 -16.36 37.28
CA ILE A 817 -20.71 -16.65 37.56
C ILE A 817 -21.63 -15.70 36.76
N LEU A 818 -21.29 -14.41 36.58
CA LEU A 818 -22.01 -13.52 35.67
C LEU A 818 -21.98 -14.04 34.22
N GLN A 819 -20.83 -14.52 33.73
CA GLN A 819 -20.71 -15.11 32.39
C GLN A 819 -21.62 -16.35 32.25
N LYS A 820 -21.64 -17.23 33.26
CA LYS A 820 -22.56 -18.38 33.31
C LYS A 820 -24.04 -17.96 33.29
N ILE A 821 -24.43 -17.00 34.14
CA ILE A 821 -25.80 -16.47 34.22
C ILE A 821 -26.20 -15.86 32.87
N MET A 822 -25.37 -14.99 32.30
CA MET A 822 -25.66 -14.30 31.04
C MET A 822 -25.71 -15.27 29.85
N THR A 823 -24.86 -16.29 29.82
CA THR A 823 -24.94 -17.38 28.83
C THR A 823 -26.30 -18.09 28.93
N GLY A 824 -26.76 -18.42 30.13
CA GLY A 824 -28.09 -18.98 30.37
C GLY A 824 -29.25 -18.04 30.00
N LEU A 825 -29.08 -16.73 30.18
CA LEU A 825 -30.05 -15.71 29.76
C LEU A 825 -30.11 -15.59 28.24
N SER A 826 -28.98 -15.51 27.55
CA SER A 826 -28.93 -15.47 26.08
C SER A 826 -29.61 -16.70 25.45
N GLY A 827 -29.37 -17.90 26.01
CA GLY A 827 -30.09 -19.12 25.62
C GLY A 827 -31.61 -18.99 25.76
N GLN A 828 -32.10 -18.44 26.87
CA GLN A 828 -33.53 -18.16 27.09
C GLN A 828 -34.07 -17.05 26.17
N MET A 829 -33.28 -16.03 25.82
CA MET A 829 -33.68 -15.00 24.85
C MET A 829 -33.94 -15.61 23.48
N ILE A 830 -32.99 -16.40 22.98
CA ILE A 830 -33.09 -17.07 21.68
C ILE A 830 -34.23 -18.08 21.69
N ALA A 831 -34.36 -18.90 22.75
CA ALA A 831 -35.46 -19.86 22.89
C ALA A 831 -36.85 -19.20 22.94
N ASN A 832 -36.99 -18.06 23.61
CA ASN A 832 -38.24 -17.29 23.62
C ASN A 832 -38.57 -16.76 22.22
N ILE A 833 -37.59 -16.22 21.47
CA ILE A 833 -37.80 -15.75 20.09
C ILE A 833 -38.15 -16.92 19.18
N ALA A 834 -37.42 -18.04 19.23
CA ALA A 834 -37.71 -19.23 18.46
C ALA A 834 -39.11 -19.81 18.77
N THR A 835 -39.57 -19.72 20.02
CA THR A 835 -40.93 -20.11 20.43
C THR A 835 -42.00 -19.17 19.85
N ASP A 836 -41.77 -17.85 19.90
CA ASP A 836 -42.69 -16.84 19.36
C ASP A 836 -42.78 -16.94 17.82
N MET A 837 -41.64 -17.17 17.15
CA MET A 837 -41.54 -17.41 15.71
C MET A 837 -42.17 -18.74 15.31
N GLY A 838 -41.96 -19.82 16.07
CA GLY A 838 -42.61 -21.11 15.84
C GLY A 838 -44.13 -21.02 15.95
N SER A 839 -44.64 -20.31 16.95
CA SER A 839 -46.08 -20.03 17.13
C SER A 839 -46.65 -19.20 15.96
N LEU A 840 -45.94 -18.16 15.53
CA LEU A 840 -46.28 -17.35 14.36
C LEU A 840 -46.34 -18.19 13.07
N ILE A 841 -45.32 -19.01 12.83
CA ILE A 841 -45.17 -19.82 11.62
C ILE A 841 -46.22 -20.95 11.58
N SER A 842 -46.49 -21.62 12.69
CA SER A 842 -47.56 -22.63 12.76
C SER A 842 -48.91 -21.98 12.53
N GLY A 843 -49.28 -20.96 13.30
CA GLY A 843 -50.57 -20.30 13.19
C GLY A 843 -50.90 -19.85 11.76
N ILE A 844 -49.95 -19.23 11.06
CA ILE A 844 -50.13 -18.84 9.65
C ILE A 844 -50.31 -20.05 8.72
N ARG A 845 -49.55 -21.14 8.90
CA ARG A 845 -49.70 -22.39 8.12
C ARG A 845 -51.04 -23.05 8.38
N ASP A 846 -51.47 -23.09 9.64
CA ASP A 846 -52.74 -23.70 10.07
C ASP A 846 -53.94 -22.92 9.53
N PHE A 847 -53.97 -21.58 9.66
CA PHE A 847 -55.04 -20.76 9.08
C PHE A 847 -55.08 -20.82 7.53
N HIS A 848 -53.92 -20.93 6.87
CA HIS A 848 -53.85 -21.12 5.42
C HIS A 848 -54.39 -22.49 4.99
N LYS A 849 -54.04 -23.55 5.72
CA LYS A 849 -54.52 -24.92 5.50
C LYS A 849 -56.04 -25.03 5.71
N GLU A 850 -56.57 -24.48 6.80
CA GLU A 850 -58.01 -24.41 7.05
C GLU A 850 -58.74 -23.64 5.94
N LEU A 851 -58.19 -22.50 5.50
CA LEU A 851 -58.78 -21.70 4.42
C LEU A 851 -58.84 -22.47 3.09
N LEU A 852 -57.76 -23.18 2.71
CA LEU A 852 -57.73 -24.02 1.51
C LEU A 852 -58.65 -25.24 1.59
N GLN A 853 -58.89 -25.79 2.78
CA GLN A 853 -59.86 -26.87 2.98
C GLN A 853 -61.32 -26.36 2.92
N ALA A 854 -61.58 -25.13 3.36
CA ALA A 854 -62.92 -24.56 3.39
C ALA A 854 -63.37 -23.94 2.06
N LYS A 855 -62.47 -23.33 1.28
CA LYS A 855 -62.81 -22.53 0.08
C LYS A 855 -61.75 -22.65 -1.02
N ASP A 856 -62.18 -22.81 -2.27
CA ASP A 856 -61.31 -22.59 -3.43
C ASP A 856 -61.12 -21.09 -3.68
N VAL A 857 -60.15 -20.53 -2.96
CA VAL A 857 -59.75 -19.12 -3.03
C VAL A 857 -59.31 -18.71 -4.45
N GLU A 858 -58.72 -19.63 -5.24
CA GLU A 858 -58.28 -19.31 -6.60
C GLU A 858 -59.44 -19.27 -7.58
N ALA A 859 -60.37 -20.24 -7.53
CA ALA A 859 -61.58 -20.20 -8.35
C ALA A 859 -62.40 -18.92 -8.09
N ILE A 860 -62.48 -18.49 -6.82
CA ILE A 860 -63.15 -17.23 -6.44
C ILE A 860 -62.46 -16.02 -7.11
N PHE A 861 -61.13 -15.89 -7.04
CA PHE A 861 -60.42 -14.75 -7.67
C PHE A 861 -60.36 -14.82 -9.20
N LYS A 862 -60.45 -16.02 -9.79
CA LYS A 862 -60.38 -16.24 -11.24
C LYS A 862 -61.76 -16.20 -11.91
N SER A 863 -62.85 -16.31 -11.15
CA SER A 863 -64.24 -16.24 -11.64
C SER A 863 -64.49 -15.02 -12.54
N ASP A 864 -65.22 -15.21 -13.65
CA ASP A 864 -65.63 -14.14 -14.55
C ASP A 864 -67.11 -14.31 -14.98
N PRO A 865 -68.00 -13.35 -14.69
CA PRO A 865 -67.79 -12.17 -13.86
C PRO A 865 -67.40 -12.52 -12.40
N LEU A 866 -66.73 -11.60 -11.71
CA LEU A 866 -66.36 -11.78 -10.29
C LEU A 866 -67.63 -11.82 -9.41
N ASP A 867 -67.85 -12.92 -8.70
CA ASP A 867 -68.96 -13.02 -7.76
C ASP A 867 -68.70 -12.15 -6.50
N LYS A 868 -69.46 -11.05 -6.42
CA LYS A 868 -69.48 -10.12 -5.30
C LYS A 868 -69.87 -10.80 -3.97
N GLN A 869 -70.80 -11.75 -3.98
CA GLN A 869 -71.23 -12.45 -2.77
C GLN A 869 -70.17 -13.44 -2.31
N ALA A 870 -69.54 -14.21 -3.21
CA ALA A 870 -68.37 -15.02 -2.87
C ALA A 870 -67.21 -14.18 -2.30
N ILE A 871 -66.88 -13.03 -2.90
CA ILE A 871 -65.84 -12.13 -2.38
C ILE A 871 -66.21 -11.54 -1.01
N GLN A 872 -67.48 -11.18 -0.78
CA GLN A 872 -67.93 -10.73 0.53
C GLN A 872 -67.89 -11.86 1.57
N ASN A 873 -68.34 -13.07 1.21
CA ASN A 873 -68.27 -14.28 2.06
C ASN A 873 -66.84 -14.78 2.31
N LEU A 874 -65.87 -14.40 1.46
CA LEU A 874 -64.45 -14.67 1.66
C LEU A 874 -63.81 -13.60 2.55
N ALA A 875 -64.15 -12.33 2.40
CA ALA A 875 -63.64 -11.26 3.26
C ALA A 875 -64.23 -11.28 4.69
N SER A 876 -65.46 -11.79 4.85
CA SER A 876 -66.08 -12.07 6.14
C SER A 876 -65.64 -13.40 6.77
N ASP A 877 -64.70 -14.12 6.15
CA ASP A 877 -64.20 -15.39 6.69
C ASP A 877 -63.19 -15.17 7.82
N MET A 878 -63.38 -15.89 8.93
CA MET A 878 -62.54 -15.75 10.12
C MET A 878 -61.07 -16.11 9.85
N ASN A 879 -60.80 -17.08 8.97
CA ASN A 879 -59.44 -17.52 8.65
C ASN A 879 -58.74 -16.58 7.65
N VAL A 880 -59.50 -15.96 6.73
CA VAL A 880 -59.01 -14.79 5.99
C VAL A 880 -58.65 -13.65 6.95
N GLN A 881 -59.51 -13.32 7.90
CA GLN A 881 -59.27 -12.20 8.83
C GLN A 881 -58.07 -12.47 9.74
N LYS A 882 -57.93 -13.69 10.27
CA LYS A 882 -56.71 -14.16 10.97
C LYS A 882 -55.45 -13.96 10.14
N LEU A 883 -55.44 -14.37 8.87
CA LEU A 883 -54.29 -14.25 7.97
C LEU A 883 -53.95 -12.78 7.64
N VAL A 884 -54.95 -11.98 7.28
CA VAL A 884 -54.78 -10.55 6.94
C VAL A 884 -54.29 -9.74 8.15
N LEU A 885 -54.87 -9.96 9.33
CA LEU A 885 -54.39 -9.36 10.58
C LEU A 885 -52.97 -9.83 10.89
N SER A 886 -52.70 -11.13 10.77
CA SER A 886 -51.38 -11.70 11.04
C SER A 886 -50.29 -11.07 10.19
N GLY A 887 -50.50 -10.95 8.88
CA GLY A 887 -49.48 -10.38 8.00
C GLY A 887 -49.07 -8.96 8.39
N SER A 888 -50.01 -8.15 8.91
CA SER A 888 -49.74 -6.78 9.36
C SER A 888 -48.90 -6.68 10.65
N ARG A 889 -48.80 -7.77 11.44
CA ARG A 889 -48.04 -7.84 12.69
C ARG A 889 -46.76 -8.66 12.52
N ALA A 890 -46.85 -9.78 11.80
CA ALA A 890 -45.75 -10.68 11.47
C ALA A 890 -44.56 -9.95 10.84
N ASP A 891 -44.78 -9.12 9.81
CA ASP A 891 -43.70 -8.39 9.11
C ASP A 891 -42.87 -7.52 10.08
N ARG A 892 -43.52 -6.89 11.07
CA ARG A 892 -42.84 -6.11 12.10
C ARG A 892 -42.03 -7.00 13.04
N ILE A 893 -42.65 -8.04 13.63
CA ILE A 893 -42.00 -8.88 14.64
C ILE A 893 -40.86 -9.72 14.02
N LEU A 894 -41.01 -10.19 12.77
CA LEU A 894 -39.95 -10.87 12.02
C LEU A 894 -38.74 -9.95 11.81
N SER A 895 -38.98 -8.67 11.48
CA SER A 895 -37.93 -7.67 11.30
C SER A 895 -37.24 -7.29 12.63
N GLU A 896 -38.01 -7.05 13.69
CA GLU A 896 -37.50 -6.74 15.03
C GLU A 896 -36.73 -7.92 15.64
N SER A 897 -37.23 -9.15 15.46
CA SER A 897 -36.54 -10.37 15.92
C SER A 897 -35.25 -10.63 15.15
N ALA A 898 -35.23 -10.38 13.83
CA ALA A 898 -34.01 -10.48 13.04
C ALA A 898 -32.96 -9.44 13.44
N ALA A 899 -33.37 -8.19 13.73
CA ALA A 899 -32.48 -7.16 14.24
C ALA A 899 -31.90 -7.55 15.60
N PHE A 900 -32.75 -7.94 16.55
CA PHE A 900 -32.34 -8.40 17.88
C PHE A 900 -31.37 -9.60 17.82
N LEU A 901 -31.64 -10.59 16.96
CA LEU A 901 -30.77 -11.76 16.79
C LEU A 901 -29.42 -11.43 16.14
N ASN A 902 -29.32 -10.34 15.37
CA ASN A 902 -28.03 -9.83 14.89
C ASN A 902 -27.29 -9.09 16.00
N ASP A 903 -27.96 -8.20 16.74
CA ASP A 903 -27.32 -7.41 17.80
C ASP A 903 -26.90 -8.29 18.99
N LEU A 904 -27.61 -9.39 19.25
CA LEU A 904 -27.21 -10.41 20.22
C LEU A 904 -25.89 -11.11 19.83
N GLN A 905 -25.55 -11.19 18.53
CA GLN A 905 -24.24 -11.75 18.09
C GLN A 905 -23.05 -10.86 18.51
N LEU A 906 -23.27 -9.59 18.87
CA LEU A 906 -22.21 -8.73 19.41
C LEU A 906 -21.64 -9.26 20.74
N LEU A 907 -22.40 -10.09 21.46
CA LEU A 907 -21.97 -10.78 22.68
C LEU A 907 -21.19 -12.09 22.43
N THR A 908 -20.88 -12.43 21.18
CA THR A 908 -19.97 -13.58 20.88
C THR A 908 -18.51 -13.27 21.21
N VAL A 909 -18.17 -12.00 21.42
CA VAL A 909 -16.91 -11.54 22.00
C VAL A 909 -16.89 -11.88 23.50
N ASN A 910 -15.80 -12.47 24.00
CA ASN A 910 -15.55 -12.81 25.41
C ASN A 910 -16.50 -13.87 26.04
N GLU A 911 -16.90 -14.88 25.25
CA GLU A 911 -17.57 -16.12 25.74
C GLU A 911 -18.95 -15.95 26.41
N TRP A 912 -19.58 -14.78 26.31
CA TRP A 912 -20.89 -14.49 26.92
C TRP A 912 -22.10 -15.20 26.26
N ILE A 913 -21.87 -15.92 25.15
CA ILE A 913 -22.84 -16.74 24.43
C ILE A 913 -22.20 -18.09 24.08
N SER A 914 -22.89 -19.19 24.38
CA SER A 914 -22.41 -20.54 24.05
C SER A 914 -22.44 -20.84 22.55
N GLU A 915 -21.58 -21.72 22.07
CA GLU A 915 -21.58 -22.19 20.67
C GLU A 915 -22.95 -22.77 20.24
N VAL A 916 -23.63 -23.48 21.16
CA VAL A 916 -25.00 -24.00 20.94
C VAL A 916 -25.99 -22.85 20.70
N SER A 917 -25.85 -21.76 21.45
CA SER A 917 -26.64 -20.55 21.30
C SER A 917 -26.33 -19.81 19.98
N ILE A 918 -25.06 -19.75 19.56
CA ILE A 918 -24.67 -19.18 18.24
C ILE A 918 -25.32 -19.97 17.10
N ASN A 919 -25.25 -21.31 17.15
CA ASN A 919 -25.88 -22.18 16.16
C ASN A 919 -27.41 -22.01 16.15
N LEU A 920 -28.05 -21.84 17.33
CA LEU A 920 -29.48 -21.57 17.44
C LEU A 920 -29.88 -20.17 16.91
N ILE A 921 -29.04 -19.15 17.08
CA ILE A 921 -29.22 -17.83 16.43
C ILE A 921 -29.19 -18.01 14.90
N GLY A 922 -28.21 -18.76 14.38
CA GLY A 922 -28.08 -19.04 12.95
C GLY A 922 -29.31 -19.74 12.37
N ALA A 923 -29.78 -20.80 13.02
CA ALA A 923 -30.99 -21.53 12.63
C ALA A 923 -32.25 -20.63 12.67
N THR A 924 -32.50 -19.97 13.80
CA THR A 924 -33.68 -19.09 13.97
C THR A 924 -33.67 -17.94 12.97
N SER A 925 -32.49 -17.36 12.68
CA SER A 925 -32.33 -16.29 11.68
C SER A 925 -32.54 -16.81 10.25
N SER A 926 -32.22 -18.07 9.97
CA SER A 926 -32.52 -18.71 8.68
C SER A 926 -34.02 -18.91 8.52
N ASP A 927 -34.70 -19.47 9.52
CA ASP A 927 -36.16 -19.70 9.50
C ASP A 927 -36.94 -18.40 9.32
N ILE A 928 -36.55 -17.33 10.04
CA ILE A 928 -37.11 -15.98 9.85
C ILE A 928 -36.91 -15.51 8.41
N LYS A 929 -35.70 -15.62 7.83
CA LYS A 929 -35.42 -15.18 6.45
C LYS A 929 -36.22 -15.97 5.40
N VAL A 930 -36.30 -17.30 5.55
CA VAL A 930 -37.06 -18.18 4.64
C VAL A 930 -38.56 -17.88 4.73
N PHE A 931 -39.11 -17.70 5.93
CA PHE A 931 -40.53 -17.44 6.12
C PHE A 931 -40.95 -16.02 5.71
N HIS A 932 -40.11 -15.01 5.96
CA HIS A 932 -40.36 -13.60 5.66
C HIS A 932 -40.18 -13.23 4.17
N ALA A 933 -39.60 -14.13 3.37
CA ALA A 933 -39.25 -13.90 1.96
C ALA A 933 -40.41 -13.33 1.11
N VAL A 934 -40.07 -12.49 0.13
CA VAL A 934 -41.04 -11.73 -0.68
C VAL A 934 -41.40 -12.45 -2.00
N GLY A 935 -40.48 -13.24 -2.56
CA GLY A 935 -40.56 -13.78 -3.93
C GLY A 935 -41.37 -15.07 -4.11
N GLY A 936 -42.44 -15.28 -3.34
CA GLY A 936 -43.30 -16.48 -3.43
C GLY A 936 -44.67 -16.20 -4.06
N THR A 937 -45.30 -17.24 -4.59
CA THR A 937 -46.68 -17.22 -5.09
C THR A 937 -47.47 -18.38 -4.50
N MET A 938 -48.79 -18.25 -4.40
CA MET A 938 -49.65 -19.33 -3.89
C MET A 938 -49.52 -20.63 -4.69
N ALA A 939 -49.17 -20.55 -5.98
CA ALA A 939 -48.92 -21.72 -6.81
C ALA A 939 -47.63 -22.47 -6.43
N GLN A 940 -46.57 -21.74 -6.02
CA GLN A 940 -45.33 -22.33 -5.52
C GLN A 940 -45.53 -22.91 -4.11
N ASP A 941 -46.15 -22.15 -3.20
CA ASP A 941 -46.44 -22.61 -1.82
C ASP A 941 -47.41 -23.82 -1.80
N LYS A 942 -48.29 -23.95 -2.82
CA LYS A 942 -49.09 -25.17 -3.05
C LYS A 942 -48.29 -26.37 -3.54
N GLN A 943 -47.21 -26.15 -4.29
CA GLN A 943 -46.31 -27.22 -4.76
C GLN A 943 -45.34 -27.68 -3.67
N SER A 944 -44.90 -26.79 -2.77
CA SER A 944 -44.07 -27.13 -1.61
C SER A 944 -44.87 -27.58 -0.39
N GLY A 945 -46.17 -27.29 -0.35
CA GLY A 945 -47.03 -27.55 0.82
C GLY A 945 -46.79 -26.62 2.01
N THR A 946 -46.01 -25.54 1.83
CA THR A 946 -45.54 -24.66 2.91
C THR A 946 -46.02 -23.23 2.72
N ALA A 947 -46.85 -22.73 3.63
CA ALA A 947 -47.25 -21.32 3.63
C ALA A 947 -46.11 -20.42 4.10
N THR A 948 -45.88 -19.31 3.37
CA THR A 948 -44.91 -18.26 3.68
C THR A 948 -45.58 -16.88 3.84
N MET A 949 -44.82 -15.87 4.28
CA MET A 949 -45.30 -14.47 4.25
C MET A 949 -45.64 -13.98 2.84
N ALA A 950 -45.01 -14.52 1.79
CA ALA A 950 -45.41 -14.19 0.41
C ALA A 950 -46.85 -14.63 0.11
N THR A 951 -47.27 -15.83 0.57
CA THR A 951 -48.66 -16.27 0.47
C THR A 951 -49.62 -15.42 1.30
N VAL A 952 -49.25 -15.02 2.52
CA VAL A 952 -50.08 -14.11 3.34
C VAL A 952 -50.27 -12.76 2.64
N ARG A 953 -49.19 -12.19 2.11
CA ARG A 953 -49.21 -10.93 1.33
C ARG A 953 -50.05 -11.09 0.06
N TYR A 954 -49.90 -12.19 -0.69
CA TYR A 954 -50.67 -12.50 -1.89
C TYR A 954 -52.18 -12.62 -1.63
N ILE A 955 -52.58 -13.31 -0.57
CA ILE A 955 -54.01 -13.42 -0.18
C ILE A 955 -54.55 -12.04 0.20
N ASN A 956 -53.81 -11.29 1.03
CA ASN A 956 -54.20 -9.93 1.46
C ASN A 956 -54.35 -8.98 0.26
N GLY A 957 -53.38 -8.98 -0.66
CA GLY A 957 -53.42 -8.18 -1.89
C GLY A 957 -54.58 -8.57 -2.82
N SER A 958 -54.78 -9.87 -3.03
CA SER A 958 -55.87 -10.39 -3.86
C SER A 958 -57.26 -10.06 -3.29
N ILE A 959 -57.46 -10.22 -1.99
CA ILE A 959 -58.74 -9.87 -1.34
C ILE A 959 -58.97 -8.36 -1.36
N THR A 960 -57.95 -7.56 -1.05
CA THR A 960 -58.06 -6.09 -1.12
C THR A 960 -58.41 -5.62 -2.53
N LEU A 961 -57.79 -6.19 -3.56
CA LEU A 961 -58.06 -5.84 -4.96
C LEU A 961 -59.43 -6.35 -5.43
N ALA A 962 -59.83 -7.57 -5.06
CA ALA A 962 -61.14 -8.11 -5.39
C ALA A 962 -62.27 -7.33 -4.70
N GLN A 963 -62.09 -6.92 -3.44
CA GLN A 963 -63.00 -5.99 -2.76
C GLN A 963 -63.04 -4.64 -3.47
N ALA A 964 -61.90 -4.07 -3.87
CA ALA A 964 -61.85 -2.82 -4.63
C ALA A 964 -62.63 -2.92 -5.96
N LEU A 965 -62.62 -4.10 -6.60
CA LEU A 965 -63.37 -4.40 -7.82
C LEU A 965 -64.88 -4.61 -7.58
N THR A 966 -65.30 -5.24 -6.48
CA THR A 966 -66.69 -5.69 -6.29
C THR A 966 -67.53 -4.95 -5.23
N ARG A 967 -66.92 -4.33 -4.21
CA ARG A 967 -67.67 -3.73 -3.09
C ARG A 967 -68.58 -2.59 -3.54
N ASN A 968 -69.62 -2.29 -2.76
CA ASN A 968 -70.42 -1.08 -2.96
C ASN A 968 -69.49 0.16 -2.87
N LEU A 969 -69.67 1.10 -3.80
CA LEU A 969 -68.99 2.40 -3.78
C LEU A 969 -69.70 3.31 -2.77
N GLN A 970 -68.93 4.14 -2.07
CA GLN A 970 -69.49 5.19 -1.22
C GLN A 970 -69.88 6.43 -2.07
N PRO A 971 -70.75 7.33 -1.58
CA PRO A 971 -71.05 8.58 -2.28
C PRO A 971 -69.78 9.35 -2.66
N GLY A 972 -69.67 9.75 -3.93
CA GLY A 972 -68.49 10.41 -4.49
C GLY A 972 -67.30 9.50 -4.86
N GLU A 973 -67.36 8.20 -4.58
CA GLU A 973 -66.28 7.26 -4.90
C GLU A 973 -66.49 6.61 -6.28
N THR A 974 -65.49 6.71 -7.17
CA THR A 974 -65.49 6.00 -8.46
C THR A 974 -64.77 4.66 -8.35
N ARG A 975 -65.22 3.64 -9.10
CA ARG A 975 -64.55 2.33 -9.17
C ARG A 975 -63.09 2.47 -9.61
N LEU A 976 -62.83 3.27 -10.64
CA LEU A 976 -61.48 3.54 -11.15
C LEU A 976 -60.59 4.19 -10.09
N GLY A 977 -61.09 5.21 -9.37
CA GLY A 977 -60.35 5.88 -8.31
C GLY A 977 -60.09 5.00 -7.08
N LEU A 978 -60.99 4.05 -6.76
CA LEU A 978 -60.77 3.03 -5.73
C LEU A 978 -59.73 1.99 -6.16
N VAL A 979 -59.90 1.40 -7.35
CA VAL A 979 -59.01 0.35 -7.87
C VAL A 979 -57.60 0.90 -8.11
N SER A 980 -57.44 2.12 -8.64
CA SER A 980 -56.10 2.71 -8.82
C SER A 980 -55.42 3.04 -7.50
N ARG A 981 -56.14 3.55 -6.48
CA ARG A 981 -55.58 3.73 -5.13
C ARG A 981 -55.15 2.38 -4.53
N CYS A 982 -55.94 1.33 -4.72
CA CYS A 982 -55.59 -0.02 -4.28
C CYS A 982 -54.30 -0.52 -4.96
N GLN A 983 -54.22 -0.49 -6.29
CA GLN A 983 -53.02 -0.88 -7.03
C GLN A 983 -51.77 -0.12 -6.55
N THR A 984 -51.83 1.21 -6.44
CA THR A 984 -50.68 2.01 -5.97
C THR A 984 -50.28 1.70 -4.52
N ILE A 985 -51.20 1.31 -3.64
CA ILE A 985 -50.88 0.87 -2.28
C ILE A 985 -50.21 -0.51 -2.28
N LEU A 986 -50.65 -1.43 -3.14
CA LEU A 986 -50.05 -2.76 -3.29
C LEU A 986 -48.65 -2.67 -3.92
N GLU A 987 -48.51 -1.92 -5.00
CA GLU A 987 -47.24 -1.58 -5.67
C GLU A 987 -46.24 -0.95 -4.68
N LYS A 988 -46.64 0.10 -3.94
CA LYS A 988 -45.78 0.77 -2.94
C LYS A 988 -45.36 -0.15 -1.79
N LYS A 989 -46.09 -1.23 -1.51
CA LYS A 989 -45.76 -2.22 -0.47
C LYS A 989 -45.09 -3.49 -1.01
N GLY A 990 -44.86 -3.61 -2.33
CA GLY A 990 -44.34 -4.84 -2.94
C GLY A 990 -45.28 -6.04 -2.80
N ILE A 991 -46.59 -5.80 -2.65
CA ILE A 991 -47.59 -6.85 -2.45
C ILE A 991 -48.20 -7.24 -3.80
N PHE A 992 -48.01 -8.50 -4.19
CA PHE A 992 -48.64 -9.06 -5.38
C PHE A 992 -50.10 -9.46 -5.13
N ALA A 993 -50.89 -9.54 -6.20
CA ALA A 993 -52.27 -10.03 -6.21
C ALA A 993 -52.48 -10.96 -7.42
N GLU A 994 -53.53 -11.78 -7.41
CA GLU A 994 -53.87 -12.68 -8.52
C GLU A 994 -53.82 -11.95 -9.88
N SER A 995 -53.17 -12.58 -10.85
CA SER A 995 -53.00 -12.09 -12.22
C SER A 995 -54.33 -11.78 -12.92
N ALA A 996 -55.38 -12.56 -12.68
CA ALA A 996 -56.72 -12.33 -13.22
C ALA A 996 -57.35 -11.06 -12.65
N LEU A 997 -57.27 -10.83 -11.33
CA LEU A 997 -57.72 -9.59 -10.69
C LEU A 997 -56.92 -8.39 -11.19
N SER A 998 -55.60 -8.55 -11.32
CA SER A 998 -54.70 -7.50 -11.81
C SER A 998 -54.99 -7.12 -13.27
N LYS A 999 -55.28 -8.10 -14.13
CA LYS A 999 -55.74 -7.87 -15.51
C LYS A 999 -57.08 -7.12 -15.55
N LYS A 1000 -58.07 -7.52 -14.74
CA LYS A 1000 -59.39 -6.85 -14.65
C LYS A 1000 -59.26 -5.41 -14.13
N ALA A 1001 -58.42 -5.19 -13.12
CA ALA A 1001 -58.10 -3.87 -12.59
C ALA A 1001 -57.42 -2.96 -13.61
N SER A 1002 -56.52 -3.49 -14.44
CA SER A 1002 -55.88 -2.75 -15.53
C SER A 1002 -56.81 -2.52 -16.73
N ALA A 1003 -57.74 -3.44 -17.04
CA ALA A 1003 -58.76 -3.23 -18.07
C ALA A 1003 -59.68 -2.03 -17.74
N LEU A 1004 -59.99 -1.80 -16.46
CA LEU A 1004 -60.71 -0.60 -16.02
C LEU A 1004 -59.96 0.72 -16.26
N LYS A 1005 -58.62 0.68 -16.43
CA LYS A 1005 -57.81 1.84 -16.86
C LYS A 1005 -57.73 1.98 -18.39
N GLY A 1006 -58.11 0.94 -19.15
CA GLY A 1006 -57.87 0.82 -20.59
C GLY A 1006 -59.05 1.21 -21.50
N ASN A 1007 -60.29 1.19 -21.00
CA ASN A 1007 -61.45 1.59 -21.80
C ASN A 1007 -61.59 3.13 -21.85
N LYS A 1008 -61.18 3.70 -22.98
CA LYS A 1008 -61.56 5.03 -23.48
C LYS A 1008 -62.13 4.90 -24.89
#